data_AF-A0A6L7TB31-F1
#
_entry.id   AF-A0A6L7TB31-F1
#
_cell.length_a   1.000
_cell.length_b   1.000
_cell.length_c   1.000
_cell.angle_alpha   90.00
_cell.angle_beta   90.00
_cell.angle_gamma   90.00
#
_symmetry.space_group_name_H-M   'P 1'
#
loop_
_entity.id
_entity.type
_entity.pdbx_description
1 polymer ?
#
loop_
_entity_poly.entity_id
_entity_poly.type
_entity_poly.pdbx_seq_one_letter_code
_entity_poly.pdbx_strand_id
1 'polypeptide(L)'
;MSLEKLRQKRLKWVEANRENGFDDGIRRLLTDLYPDNAHFIYELLQNAEDAGATEVRFILRENSVEFEHNGARLFTLEDVDSITSIGFSTKREDHTSIGKFGVGFKAVFAYTETPEVVSGEYHFRIRDLVVPDTEELAFCPRGEKQTYFSFPFDNDAKPPEKARDEIERNLQKLDESTLLFLSNIKKIEYRLPDSTEGFIERRETDQENRIEILVQRLGYSEPDSVSFLRFEKEVEINDEDGAPKLCRIAIAFLLDREQEQAARRSTKRQERSQSVQRRIKSLEPGQVSIYFPAEKETSNLRFHLHSPFASTVARDSIRDCPENDELRDHLADLIAESMAAIREQGLLTVEFLATLPNDQESLPSFYKPIMERLVEVFKKEKLFPMKQGGHAPASGIYRGSRQLSELIGDEDLATILRKDSSLPLWAANAPQRNQEANNFLSSLGISKWDEKDLIRELSEQPDLVKTWLKDKPDEWHQEFYALLGDFLSNQSMYTDDLSNLSIVRISDGTTYKKGKDCYFPSDDVEHDEKFPRVAKGVYSSEKNKDQQKKAREFLEDIDVSEVEESDRVEAILKQRYGKGSICGQHHEQDIKRFIALIEKQPSRTLLFKNYFIFKIDKNLDNKTWWAKPSIVFLDSPYRDTGLGAYYDALGEDSDRKWALSPEYEKYGIDPERLGKFAKAMGAQTKLEVKQQEIPRNHPEYSDLKSAPGERLSNVINIDHTIPEFKVLLDKPNLDKARLIWRTMDSLDDDYLESKYRKNATGGFHYGASSFVHDLRRAAWVPQKYRGEPLRFVHPCDASSDYLPEGFSYESWREWIRKIEFGKSWQDQEEQERRRKERATQEYQRKEEVAIEMGFDSAEEAEELAMLKKKDPEAFKEFIQKKKAKEQRPTFPEKTSNNPDRRQEKVKEQLADTSDKEYEELKRSVRTSRGAVVPKIDLREQYTNDSGEMVCQICQEEMPFKKRDGKYYFEAVEALSKDYFPKEYEAQSIALCPLCAARYKEFVIRDEDAMKELHRALKDSDDLGVPLKLGELETSIRFVETHRQDMQTILQNRA
;
A
#
# COMPACT_ATOMS: atom_id res chain seq x y z
N MET A 1 18.38 -82.90 -20.50
CA MET A 1 18.30 -82.83 -21.98
C MET A 1 19.73 -82.98 -22.53
N SER A 2 19.97 -83.28 -23.81
CA SER A 2 21.33 -83.18 -24.41
C SER A 2 21.29 -82.15 -25.55
N LEU A 3 22.44 -81.61 -25.97
CA LEU A 3 22.50 -80.62 -27.05
C LEU A 3 21.83 -81.13 -28.34
N GLU A 4 22.12 -82.37 -28.73
CA GLU A 4 21.47 -83.00 -29.90
C GLU A 4 19.96 -83.15 -29.73
N LYS A 5 19.47 -83.52 -28.53
CA LYS A 5 18.02 -83.59 -28.26
C LYS A 5 17.37 -82.21 -28.34
N LEU A 6 18.05 -81.17 -27.87
CA LEU A 6 17.59 -79.79 -27.98
C LEU A 6 17.52 -79.34 -29.45
N ARG A 7 18.57 -79.62 -30.24
CA ARG A 7 18.60 -79.37 -31.68
C ARG A 7 17.41 -80.00 -32.40
N GLN A 8 17.16 -81.31 -32.18
CA GLN A 8 16.02 -82.02 -32.78
C GLN A 8 14.67 -81.43 -32.34
N LYS A 9 14.53 -80.98 -31.08
CA LYS A 9 13.33 -80.31 -30.59
C LYS A 9 13.09 -78.98 -31.32
N ARG A 10 14.15 -78.20 -31.55
CA ARG A 10 14.08 -76.88 -32.21
C ARG A 10 13.84 -77.01 -33.71
N LEU A 11 14.43 -78.00 -34.39
CA LEU A 11 14.15 -78.30 -35.81
C LEU A 11 12.66 -78.58 -36.04
N LYS A 12 12.04 -79.44 -35.21
CA LYS A 12 10.60 -79.72 -35.28
C LYS A 12 9.74 -78.47 -35.06
N TRP A 13 10.18 -77.57 -34.18
CA TRP A 13 9.48 -76.31 -33.92
C TRP A 13 9.56 -75.36 -35.12
N VAL A 14 10.73 -75.27 -35.77
CA VAL A 14 10.91 -74.47 -37.00
C VAL A 14 10.05 -75.01 -38.14
N GLU A 15 10.06 -76.32 -38.37
CA GLU A 15 9.20 -76.97 -39.38
C GLU A 15 7.73 -76.63 -39.15
N ALA A 16 7.23 -76.81 -37.93
CA ALA A 16 5.86 -76.49 -37.57
C ALA A 16 5.51 -75.01 -37.76
N ASN A 17 6.42 -74.07 -37.46
CA ASN A 17 6.16 -72.64 -37.62
C ASN A 17 6.23 -72.17 -39.07
N ARG A 18 7.11 -72.76 -39.89
CA ARG A 18 7.19 -72.49 -41.32
C ARG A 18 5.91 -72.94 -42.03
N GLU A 19 5.36 -74.09 -41.68
CA GLU A 19 4.05 -74.56 -42.19
C GLU A 19 2.92 -73.56 -41.90
N ASN A 20 2.99 -72.85 -40.77
CA ASN A 20 1.98 -71.89 -40.34
C ASN A 20 2.29 -70.43 -40.72
N GLY A 21 3.39 -70.16 -41.45
CA GLY A 21 3.80 -68.79 -41.83
C GLY A 21 4.15 -67.88 -40.65
N PHE A 22 4.46 -68.43 -39.48
CA PHE A 22 4.67 -67.67 -38.24
C PHE A 22 6.09 -67.07 -38.12
N ASP A 23 7.05 -67.60 -38.90
CA ASP A 23 8.47 -67.18 -38.93
C ASP A 23 8.63 -65.71 -39.33
N ASP A 24 7.97 -65.28 -40.41
CA ASP A 24 7.96 -63.89 -40.87
C ASP A 24 7.39 -62.91 -39.83
N GLY A 25 6.39 -63.35 -39.07
CA GLY A 25 5.78 -62.56 -38.00
C GLY A 25 6.73 -62.31 -36.83
N ILE A 26 7.50 -63.33 -36.43
CA ILE A 26 8.52 -63.20 -35.37
C ILE A 26 9.65 -62.28 -35.82
N ARG A 27 10.14 -62.41 -37.05
CA ARG A 27 11.21 -61.57 -37.60
C ARG A 27 10.81 -60.09 -37.66
N ARG A 28 9.57 -59.80 -38.09
CA ARG A 28 9.03 -58.42 -38.07
C ARG A 28 8.92 -57.87 -36.65
N LEU A 29 8.37 -58.65 -35.72
CA LEU A 29 8.25 -58.24 -34.31
C LEU A 29 9.60 -57.93 -33.67
N LEU A 30 10.65 -58.71 -33.95
CA LEU A 30 12.01 -58.42 -33.47
C LEU A 30 12.59 -57.14 -34.08
N THR A 31 12.26 -56.86 -35.35
CA THR A 31 12.68 -55.61 -36.03
C THR A 31 11.95 -54.39 -35.45
N ASP A 32 10.66 -54.52 -35.12
CA ASP A 32 9.84 -53.44 -34.55
C ASP A 32 10.19 -53.13 -33.09
N LEU A 33 10.63 -54.14 -32.31
CA LEU A 33 11.04 -53.99 -30.91
C LEU A 33 12.43 -53.36 -30.74
N TYR A 34 13.30 -53.49 -31.74
CA TYR A 34 14.66 -52.94 -31.75
C TYR A 34 14.89 -52.10 -33.02
N PRO A 35 14.25 -50.92 -33.14
CA PRO A 35 14.41 -50.05 -34.30
C PRO A 35 15.81 -49.40 -34.35
N ASP A 36 16.55 -49.39 -33.24
CA ASP A 36 17.90 -48.83 -33.17
C ASP A 36 18.97 -49.77 -33.73
N ASN A 37 19.73 -49.22 -34.68
CA ASN A 37 20.80 -49.92 -35.37
C ASN A 37 21.96 -50.19 -34.39
N ALA A 38 22.03 -51.43 -33.86
CA ALA A 38 23.14 -52.05 -33.09
C ALA A 38 23.00 -52.07 -31.55
N HIS A 39 21.76 -52.02 -31.03
CA HIS A 39 21.45 -52.19 -29.61
C HIS A 39 22.00 -53.50 -28.99
N PHE A 40 22.25 -54.53 -29.82
CA PHE A 40 22.81 -55.80 -29.37
C PHE A 40 24.20 -55.67 -28.70
N ILE A 41 24.96 -54.60 -28.95
CA ILE A 41 26.25 -54.34 -28.30
C ILE A 41 26.07 -54.27 -26.77
N TYR A 42 25.09 -53.50 -26.29
CA TYR A 42 24.80 -53.39 -24.86
C TYR A 42 24.26 -54.70 -24.27
N GLU A 43 23.49 -55.47 -25.04
CA GLU A 43 23.03 -56.81 -24.63
C GLU A 43 24.21 -57.79 -24.46
N LEU A 44 25.21 -57.73 -25.33
CA LEU A 44 26.42 -58.55 -25.21
C LEU A 44 27.28 -58.13 -24.01
N LEU A 45 27.46 -56.82 -23.80
CA LEU A 45 28.13 -56.28 -22.63
C LEU A 45 27.44 -56.73 -21.34
N GLN A 46 26.11 -56.73 -21.32
CA GLN A 46 25.33 -57.17 -20.18
C GLN A 46 25.46 -58.67 -19.91
N ASN A 47 25.42 -59.50 -20.96
CA ASN A 47 25.65 -60.94 -20.80
C ASN A 47 27.04 -61.23 -20.23
N ALA A 48 28.04 -60.44 -20.64
CA ALA A 48 29.39 -60.53 -20.09
C ALA A 48 29.45 -60.06 -18.62
N GLU A 49 28.74 -58.98 -18.28
CA GLU A 49 28.61 -58.46 -16.91
C GLU A 49 27.96 -59.48 -15.97
N ASP A 50 26.86 -60.11 -16.40
CA ASP A 50 26.15 -61.20 -15.69
C ASP A 50 27.02 -62.46 -15.53
N ALA A 51 27.92 -62.71 -16.48
CA ALA A 51 28.89 -63.80 -16.41
C ALA A 51 30.11 -63.47 -15.52
N GLY A 52 30.15 -62.26 -14.94
CA GLY A 52 31.26 -61.79 -14.10
C GLY A 52 32.54 -61.48 -14.89
N ALA A 53 32.43 -61.06 -16.14
CA ALA A 53 33.58 -60.64 -16.94
C ALA A 53 34.16 -59.32 -16.41
N THR A 54 35.50 -59.23 -16.41
CA THR A 54 36.21 -57.97 -16.10
C THR A 54 36.67 -57.25 -17.37
N GLU A 55 36.87 -57.99 -18.46
CA GLU A 55 37.35 -57.47 -19.74
C GLU A 55 36.55 -58.06 -20.88
N VAL A 56 36.22 -57.21 -21.85
CA VAL A 56 35.52 -57.58 -23.08
C VAL A 56 36.22 -56.96 -24.29
N ARG A 57 36.14 -57.61 -25.45
CA ARG A 57 36.71 -57.11 -26.69
C ARG A 57 35.78 -57.31 -27.88
N PHE A 58 35.59 -56.26 -28.67
CA PHE A 58 34.94 -56.31 -29.98
C PHE A 58 35.98 -56.26 -31.10
N ILE A 59 35.82 -57.08 -32.14
CA ILE A 59 36.66 -57.03 -33.34
C ILE A 59 35.74 -56.92 -34.55
N LEU A 60 35.66 -55.73 -35.14
CA LEU A 60 34.90 -55.47 -36.34
C LEU A 60 35.76 -55.73 -37.58
N ARG A 61 35.29 -56.63 -38.46
CA ARG A 61 35.90 -56.95 -39.76
C ARG A 61 34.96 -56.50 -40.88
N GLU A 62 35.42 -56.60 -42.14
CA GLU A 62 34.59 -56.22 -43.30
C GLU A 62 33.28 -57.01 -43.39
N ASN A 63 33.29 -58.30 -43.01
CA ASN A 63 32.14 -59.20 -43.19
C ASN A 63 31.68 -59.87 -41.88
N SER A 64 32.16 -59.42 -40.72
CA SER A 64 31.73 -59.96 -39.43
C SER A 64 32.07 -59.04 -38.26
N VAL A 65 31.41 -59.24 -37.13
CA VAL A 65 31.85 -58.73 -35.83
C VAL A 65 32.05 -59.89 -34.85
N GLU A 66 33.18 -59.87 -34.14
CA GLU A 66 33.52 -60.85 -33.11
C GLU A 66 33.43 -60.17 -31.74
N PHE A 67 32.94 -60.89 -30.73
CA PHE A 67 32.85 -60.43 -29.35
C PHE A 67 33.41 -61.49 -28.41
N GLU A 68 34.37 -61.12 -27.57
CA GLU A 68 34.98 -62.02 -26.58
C GLU A 68 34.96 -61.41 -25.18
N HIS A 69 34.78 -62.25 -24.16
CA HIS A 69 34.87 -61.82 -22.77
C HIS A 69 35.49 -62.90 -21.87
N ASN A 70 36.04 -62.47 -20.73
CA ASN A 70 36.76 -63.32 -19.77
C ASN A 70 35.92 -63.77 -18.56
N GLY A 71 34.59 -63.88 -18.74
CA GLY A 71 33.67 -64.22 -17.65
C GLY A 71 33.96 -65.60 -17.05
N ALA A 72 33.91 -65.70 -15.72
CA ALA A 72 34.20 -66.96 -15.02
C ALA A 72 33.07 -68.01 -15.21
N ARG A 73 31.85 -67.55 -15.46
CA ARG A 73 30.69 -68.43 -15.73
C ARG A 73 30.63 -68.78 -17.22
N LEU A 74 30.93 -70.04 -17.52
CA LEU A 74 30.79 -70.62 -18.87
C LEU A 74 29.34 -71.05 -19.13
N PHE A 75 28.99 -71.24 -20.41
CA PHE A 75 27.66 -71.72 -20.78
C PHE A 75 27.36 -73.09 -20.18
N THR A 76 26.13 -73.23 -19.72
CA THR A 76 25.52 -74.53 -19.39
C THR A 76 24.52 -74.92 -20.49
N LEU A 77 24.04 -76.17 -20.48
CA LEU A 77 22.98 -76.58 -21.40
C LEU A 77 21.69 -75.75 -21.22
N GLU A 78 21.41 -75.25 -20.01
CA GLU A 78 20.26 -74.37 -19.75
C GLU A 78 20.45 -72.99 -20.39
N ASP A 79 21.68 -72.47 -20.40
CA ASP A 79 22.01 -71.23 -21.13
C ASP A 79 21.85 -71.42 -22.64
N VAL A 80 22.25 -72.59 -23.17
CA VAL A 80 22.04 -72.93 -24.59
C VAL A 80 20.55 -73.05 -24.92
N ASP A 81 19.74 -73.68 -24.07
CA ASP A 81 18.28 -73.73 -24.28
C ASP A 81 17.65 -72.33 -24.18
N SER A 82 18.12 -71.50 -23.25
CA SER A 82 17.62 -70.14 -23.03
C SER A 82 17.94 -69.21 -24.20
N ILE A 83 19.19 -69.18 -24.67
CA ILE A 83 19.62 -68.32 -25.79
C ILE A 83 18.99 -68.77 -27.12
N THR A 84 18.61 -70.05 -27.24
CA THR A 84 17.92 -70.61 -28.41
C THR A 84 16.39 -70.64 -28.28
N SER A 85 15.83 -70.13 -27.20
CA SER A 85 14.38 -69.99 -27.01
C SER A 85 13.83 -68.69 -27.62
N ILE A 86 12.52 -68.61 -27.84
CA ILE A 86 11.78 -67.38 -28.24
C ILE A 86 10.54 -67.28 -27.37
N GLY A 87 10.34 -66.13 -26.71
CA GLY A 87 9.13 -65.81 -25.93
C GLY A 87 8.96 -66.56 -24.61
N PHE A 88 9.78 -67.58 -24.33
CA PHE A 88 9.86 -68.28 -23.04
C PHE A 88 11.20 -67.96 -22.38
N SER A 89 11.19 -67.05 -21.41
CA SER A 89 12.31 -66.81 -20.49
C SER A 89 12.05 -67.53 -19.18
N THR A 90 13.09 -68.09 -18.57
CA THR A 90 13.06 -68.62 -17.20
C THR A 90 12.95 -67.51 -16.15
N LYS A 91 13.12 -66.24 -16.54
CA LYS A 91 13.07 -65.05 -15.67
C LYS A 91 11.74 -64.26 -15.79
N ARG A 92 10.62 -64.92 -16.14
CA ARG A 92 9.32 -64.25 -16.40
C ARG A 92 8.76 -63.49 -15.19
N GLU A 93 9.07 -63.95 -13.98
CA GLU A 93 8.52 -63.46 -12.72
C GLU A 93 9.24 -62.21 -12.19
N ASP A 94 10.41 -61.85 -12.73
CA ASP A 94 11.21 -60.72 -12.23
C ASP A 94 11.25 -59.56 -13.26
N HIS A 95 10.55 -58.46 -12.97
CA HIS A 95 10.38 -57.28 -13.84
C HIS A 95 11.62 -56.38 -13.94
N THR A 96 12.47 -56.42 -12.91
CA THR A 96 13.77 -55.76 -12.76
C THR A 96 14.91 -56.64 -13.31
N SER A 97 14.68 -57.94 -13.56
CA SER A 97 15.67 -58.83 -14.19
C SER A 97 15.83 -58.57 -15.68
N ILE A 98 17.09 -58.44 -16.08
CA ILE A 98 17.45 -58.31 -17.48
C ILE A 98 17.25 -59.67 -18.17
N GLY A 99 16.35 -59.70 -19.15
CA GLY A 99 16.06 -60.88 -19.98
C GLY A 99 14.66 -61.50 -19.82
N LYS A 100 13.73 -60.81 -19.13
CA LYS A 100 12.33 -61.26 -18.95
C LYS A 100 11.62 -61.74 -20.23
N PHE A 101 11.93 -61.15 -21.38
CA PHE A 101 11.30 -61.50 -22.66
C PHE A 101 12.08 -62.54 -23.48
N GLY A 102 13.34 -62.83 -23.14
CA GLY A 102 14.20 -63.74 -23.92
C GLY A 102 14.48 -63.27 -25.36
N VAL A 103 14.30 -61.97 -25.64
CA VAL A 103 14.44 -61.37 -26.98
C VAL A 103 15.70 -60.51 -27.15
N GLY A 104 16.40 -60.12 -26.07
CA GLY A 104 17.57 -59.22 -26.12
C GLY A 104 18.69 -59.72 -27.02
N PHE A 105 19.15 -60.97 -26.83
CA PHE A 105 20.14 -61.58 -27.72
C PHE A 105 19.64 -61.69 -29.17
N LYS A 106 18.33 -61.79 -29.41
CA LYS A 106 17.80 -61.94 -30.78
C LYS A 106 18.00 -60.70 -31.63
N ALA A 107 18.36 -59.55 -31.05
CA ALA A 107 18.75 -58.35 -31.79
C ALA A 107 19.98 -58.58 -32.70
N VAL A 108 20.83 -59.58 -32.42
CA VAL A 108 21.96 -59.93 -33.31
C VAL A 108 21.49 -60.41 -34.68
N PHE A 109 20.27 -60.96 -34.78
CA PHE A 109 19.75 -61.47 -36.05
C PHE A 109 19.40 -60.37 -37.07
N ALA A 110 19.37 -59.10 -36.64
CA ALA A 110 19.33 -57.96 -37.56
C ALA A 110 20.62 -57.80 -38.38
N TYR A 111 21.70 -58.49 -37.99
CA TYR A 111 23.03 -58.41 -38.60
C TYR A 111 23.54 -59.76 -39.13
N THR A 112 23.09 -60.87 -38.56
CA THR A 112 23.54 -62.23 -38.93
C THR A 112 22.37 -63.23 -38.99
N GLU A 113 22.44 -64.24 -39.84
CA GLU A 113 21.54 -65.40 -39.82
C GLU A 113 22.15 -66.59 -39.06
N THR A 114 23.47 -66.59 -38.84
CA THR A 114 24.21 -67.72 -38.26
C THR A 114 25.20 -67.31 -37.15
N PRO A 115 24.73 -66.67 -36.04
CA PRO A 115 25.60 -66.34 -34.91
C PRO A 115 26.26 -67.60 -34.34
N GLU A 116 27.57 -67.57 -34.21
CA GLU A 116 28.40 -68.64 -33.67
C GLU A 116 28.80 -68.34 -32.22
N VAL A 117 28.69 -69.34 -31.34
CA VAL A 117 29.01 -69.24 -29.92
C VAL A 117 30.01 -70.32 -29.53
N VAL A 118 31.06 -69.93 -28.82
CA VAL A 118 32.05 -70.81 -28.21
C VAL A 118 32.17 -70.47 -26.73
N SER A 119 31.84 -71.40 -25.84
CA SER A 119 31.98 -71.22 -24.39
C SER A 119 32.13 -72.57 -23.69
N GLY A 120 33.30 -72.81 -23.08
CA GLY A 120 33.61 -74.09 -22.43
C GLY A 120 33.54 -75.27 -23.41
N GLU A 121 32.70 -76.25 -23.09
CA GLU A 121 32.49 -77.45 -23.93
C GLU A 121 31.49 -77.22 -25.08
N TYR A 122 30.85 -76.05 -25.14
CA TYR A 122 29.83 -75.75 -26.15
C TYR A 122 30.42 -74.94 -27.30
N HIS A 123 30.27 -75.47 -28.51
CA HIS A 123 30.55 -74.78 -29.77
C HIS A 123 29.40 -75.06 -30.74
N PHE A 124 28.61 -74.04 -31.05
CA PHE A 124 27.44 -74.16 -31.91
C PHE A 124 27.15 -72.86 -32.65
N ARG A 125 26.47 -72.95 -33.80
CA ARG A 125 25.83 -71.81 -34.47
C ARG A 125 24.34 -71.85 -34.21
N ILE A 126 23.66 -70.71 -34.21
CA ILE A 126 22.21 -70.67 -34.12
C ILE A 126 21.65 -70.41 -35.51
N ARG A 127 20.95 -71.39 -36.10
CA ARG A 127 20.21 -71.24 -37.36
C ARG A 127 18.73 -71.00 -37.08
N ASP A 128 18.02 -70.38 -38.02
CA ASP A 128 16.57 -70.23 -37.97
C ASP A 128 16.07 -69.62 -36.64
N LEU A 129 16.84 -68.66 -36.09
CA LEU A 129 16.65 -68.00 -34.80
C LEU A 129 16.78 -68.89 -33.54
N VAL A 130 16.59 -70.21 -33.65
CA VAL A 130 16.38 -71.10 -32.49
C VAL A 130 17.09 -72.46 -32.54
N VAL A 131 17.75 -72.82 -33.63
CA VAL A 131 18.34 -74.16 -33.79
C VAL A 131 19.82 -74.12 -33.41
N PRO A 132 20.25 -74.71 -32.28
CA PRO A 132 21.67 -74.86 -31.97
C PRO A 132 22.27 -75.96 -32.84
N ASP A 133 23.00 -75.56 -33.87
CA ASP A 133 23.62 -76.43 -34.85
C ASP A 133 25.10 -76.63 -34.58
N THR A 134 25.56 -77.87 -34.70
CA THR A 134 26.95 -78.28 -34.46
C THR A 134 27.60 -78.93 -35.69
N GLU A 135 26.87 -79.03 -36.80
CA GLU A 135 27.37 -79.62 -38.04
C GLU A 135 28.44 -78.73 -38.67
N GLU A 136 29.50 -79.35 -39.20
CA GLU A 136 30.61 -78.67 -39.90
C GLU A 136 31.41 -77.66 -39.06
N LEU A 137 31.30 -77.74 -37.73
CA LEU A 137 32.10 -76.96 -36.79
C LEU A 137 33.22 -77.82 -36.21
N ALA A 138 34.47 -77.45 -36.51
CA ALA A 138 35.62 -78.01 -35.80
C ALA A 138 35.71 -77.34 -34.42
N PHE A 139 35.57 -78.12 -33.34
CA PHE A 139 35.72 -77.60 -31.98
C PHE A 139 37.08 -76.94 -31.81
N CYS A 140 37.08 -75.62 -31.60
CA CYS A 140 38.28 -74.85 -31.37
C CYS A 140 38.27 -74.36 -29.91
N PRO A 141 38.94 -75.06 -28.98
CA PRO A 141 38.98 -74.63 -27.59
C PRO A 141 39.63 -73.24 -27.51
N ARG A 142 38.87 -72.28 -26.99
CA ARG A 142 39.39 -70.98 -26.52
C ARG A 142 39.87 -71.15 -25.07
N GLY A 143 40.55 -70.16 -24.50
CA GLY A 143 41.13 -70.28 -23.14
C GLY A 143 40.09 -70.69 -22.09
N GLU A 144 40.52 -71.27 -20.96
CA GLU A 144 39.66 -71.92 -19.94
C GLU A 144 38.51 -71.05 -19.36
N LYS A 145 38.53 -69.73 -19.55
CA LYS A 145 37.51 -68.76 -19.08
C LYS A 145 37.07 -67.78 -20.16
N GLN A 146 37.11 -68.18 -21.42
CA GLN A 146 36.75 -67.32 -22.54
C GLN A 146 35.43 -67.78 -23.17
N THR A 147 34.50 -66.83 -23.30
CA THR A 147 33.32 -66.96 -24.13
C THR A 147 33.51 -66.07 -25.35
N TYR A 148 33.24 -66.62 -26.53
CA TYR A 148 33.47 -65.99 -27.82
C TYR A 148 32.21 -66.10 -28.68
N PHE A 149 31.86 -65.00 -29.31
CA PHE A 149 30.78 -64.89 -30.27
C PHE A 149 31.34 -64.40 -31.61
N SER A 150 30.84 -64.96 -32.71
CA SER A 150 31.10 -64.46 -34.06
C SER A 150 29.77 -64.25 -34.77
N PHE A 151 29.61 -63.07 -35.35
CA PHE A 151 28.41 -62.65 -36.07
C PHE A 151 28.79 -62.31 -37.52
N PRO A 152 28.75 -63.29 -38.45
CA PRO A 152 28.93 -63.03 -39.88
C PRO A 152 27.84 -62.10 -40.42
N PHE A 153 28.17 -61.19 -41.35
CA PHE A 153 27.18 -60.32 -42.00
C PHE A 153 26.48 -61.05 -43.16
N ASP A 154 25.78 -62.13 -42.83
CA ASP A 154 25.11 -63.05 -43.76
C ASP A 154 23.58 -62.86 -43.83
N ASN A 155 23.05 -61.77 -43.28
CA ASN A 155 21.64 -61.41 -43.41
C ASN A 155 21.38 -60.61 -44.69
N ASP A 156 20.67 -61.22 -45.65
CA ASP A 156 20.32 -60.61 -46.95
C ASP A 156 19.52 -59.29 -46.82
N ALA A 157 18.79 -59.08 -45.74
CA ALA A 157 18.02 -57.85 -45.50
C ALA A 157 18.92 -56.64 -45.14
N LYS A 158 20.17 -56.87 -44.73
CA LYS A 158 21.14 -55.82 -44.36
C LYS A 158 22.52 -56.07 -44.99
N PRO A 159 22.91 -55.33 -46.03
CA PRO A 159 24.22 -55.49 -46.68
C PRO A 159 25.41 -55.33 -45.70
N PRO A 160 26.52 -56.09 -45.89
CA PRO A 160 27.69 -56.04 -45.01
C PRO A 160 28.27 -54.64 -44.77
N GLU A 161 28.35 -53.81 -45.82
CA GLU A 161 28.85 -52.42 -45.69
C GLU A 161 27.99 -51.60 -44.72
N LYS A 162 26.67 -51.72 -44.81
CA LYS A 162 25.73 -51.01 -43.92
C LYS A 162 25.82 -51.55 -42.49
N ALA A 163 25.91 -52.87 -42.32
CA ALA A 163 26.11 -53.52 -41.02
C ALA A 163 27.40 -53.02 -40.34
N ARG A 164 28.51 -53.01 -41.09
CA ARG A 164 29.81 -52.50 -40.64
C ARG A 164 29.72 -51.04 -40.21
N ASP A 165 29.20 -50.16 -41.06
CA ASP A 165 29.12 -48.72 -40.79
C ASP A 165 28.20 -48.41 -39.58
N GLU A 166 27.15 -49.20 -39.35
CA GLU A 166 26.30 -49.10 -38.16
C GLU A 166 27.06 -49.53 -36.90
N ILE A 167 27.72 -50.69 -36.91
CA ILE A 167 28.46 -51.20 -35.74
C ILE A 167 29.67 -50.31 -35.41
N GLU A 168 30.42 -49.87 -36.43
CA GLU A 168 31.56 -48.96 -36.27
C GLU A 168 31.14 -47.67 -35.55
N ARG A 169 30.06 -47.03 -36.02
CA ARG A 169 29.54 -45.81 -35.39
C ARG A 169 29.13 -46.04 -33.95
N ASN A 170 28.56 -47.20 -33.60
CA ASN A 170 28.16 -47.49 -32.23
C ASN A 170 29.34 -47.80 -31.32
N LEU A 171 30.35 -48.55 -31.79
CA LEU A 171 31.58 -48.79 -31.02
C LEU A 171 32.34 -47.50 -30.75
N GLN A 172 32.39 -46.59 -31.72
CA GLN A 172 33.00 -45.25 -31.56
C GLN A 172 32.19 -44.33 -30.64
N LYS A 173 30.88 -44.55 -30.49
CA LYS A 173 30.01 -43.80 -29.56
C LYS A 173 30.18 -44.21 -28.11
N LEU A 174 30.75 -45.39 -27.82
CA LEU A 174 30.98 -45.82 -26.45
C LEU A 174 31.85 -44.79 -25.72
N ASP A 175 31.40 -44.39 -24.54
CA ASP A 175 31.94 -43.27 -23.79
C ASP A 175 32.18 -43.65 -22.32
N GLU A 176 32.58 -42.67 -21.50
CA GLU A 176 32.83 -42.86 -20.09
C GLU A 176 31.60 -43.36 -19.31
N SER A 177 30.39 -43.03 -19.75
CA SER A 177 29.15 -43.43 -19.06
C SER A 177 28.89 -44.93 -19.15
N THR A 178 29.42 -45.59 -20.20
CA THR A 178 29.22 -47.03 -20.47
C THR A 178 29.74 -47.92 -19.34
N LEU A 179 30.86 -47.55 -18.69
CA LEU A 179 31.46 -48.31 -17.57
C LEU A 179 31.13 -47.74 -16.19
N LEU A 180 30.40 -46.63 -16.13
CA LEU A 180 30.23 -45.84 -14.91
C LEU A 180 29.55 -46.65 -13.79
N PHE A 181 28.52 -47.42 -14.15
CA PHE A 181 27.65 -48.12 -13.21
C PHE A 181 27.72 -49.65 -13.26
N LEU A 182 28.53 -50.22 -14.16
CA LEU A 182 28.74 -51.67 -14.19
C LEU A 182 29.46 -52.15 -12.92
N SER A 183 29.21 -53.37 -12.49
CA SER A 183 29.82 -53.95 -11.30
C SER A 183 31.18 -54.58 -11.63
N ASN A 184 31.22 -55.42 -12.65
CA ASN A 184 32.31 -56.35 -12.93
C ASN A 184 33.22 -55.88 -14.06
N ILE A 185 32.65 -55.46 -15.20
CA ILE A 185 33.44 -55.04 -16.36
C ILE A 185 34.22 -53.77 -16.01
N LYS A 186 35.54 -53.86 -16.14
CA LYS A 186 36.49 -52.76 -15.94
C LYS A 186 37.09 -52.26 -17.24
N LYS A 187 37.07 -53.06 -18.31
CA LYS A 187 37.66 -52.68 -19.59
C LYS A 187 36.85 -53.17 -20.79
N ILE A 188 36.58 -52.27 -21.74
CA ILE A 188 36.01 -52.56 -23.05
C ILE A 188 37.05 -52.19 -24.10
N GLU A 189 37.48 -53.15 -24.91
CA GLU A 189 38.36 -52.92 -26.06
C GLU A 189 37.58 -53.09 -27.35
N TYR A 190 37.91 -52.32 -28.38
CA TYR A 190 37.40 -52.58 -29.72
C TYR A 190 38.46 -52.34 -30.79
N ARG A 191 38.41 -53.14 -31.85
CA ARG A 191 39.24 -53.00 -33.05
C ARG A 191 38.36 -52.81 -34.27
N LEU A 192 38.65 -51.79 -35.07
CA LEU A 192 37.94 -51.44 -36.30
C LEU A 192 38.57 -52.13 -37.54
N PRO A 193 37.88 -52.16 -38.70
CA PRO A 193 38.36 -52.82 -39.92
C PRO A 193 39.72 -52.29 -40.44
N ASP A 194 40.00 -51.01 -40.20
CA ASP A 194 41.27 -50.35 -40.53
C ASP A 194 42.44 -50.74 -39.59
N SER A 195 42.21 -51.69 -38.68
CA SER A 195 43.11 -52.12 -37.61
C SER A 195 43.34 -51.08 -36.50
N THR A 196 42.54 -50.01 -36.46
CA THR A 196 42.60 -49.05 -35.35
C THR A 196 41.95 -49.64 -34.10
N GLU A 197 42.56 -49.39 -32.94
CA GLU A 197 42.10 -49.87 -31.64
C GLU A 197 41.65 -48.70 -30.76
N GLY A 198 40.56 -48.92 -30.02
CA GLY A 198 40.08 -48.03 -28.97
C GLY A 198 39.77 -48.82 -27.70
N PHE A 199 39.74 -48.13 -26.56
CA PHE A 199 39.36 -48.76 -25.30
C PHE A 199 38.70 -47.78 -24.33
N ILE A 200 37.93 -48.36 -23.41
CA ILE A 200 37.36 -47.69 -22.25
C ILE A 200 37.78 -48.49 -21.03
N GLU A 201 38.42 -47.85 -20.05
CA GLU A 201 38.95 -48.52 -18.85
C GLU A 201 38.54 -47.75 -17.60
N ARG A 202 37.89 -48.42 -16.64
CA ARG A 202 37.59 -47.86 -15.32
C ARG A 202 38.67 -48.28 -14.32
N ARG A 203 39.25 -47.28 -13.65
CA ARG A 203 40.20 -47.43 -12.54
C ARG A 203 39.56 -46.96 -11.25
N GLU A 204 39.64 -47.80 -10.22
CA GLU A 204 39.32 -47.43 -8.85
C GLU A 204 40.53 -46.71 -8.26
N THR A 205 40.30 -45.64 -7.49
CA THR A 205 41.38 -44.88 -6.85
C THR A 205 41.47 -45.19 -5.36
N ASP A 206 42.60 -44.89 -4.71
CA ASP A 206 42.75 -45.04 -3.25
C ASP A 206 41.82 -44.12 -2.44
N GLN A 207 41.13 -43.18 -3.10
CA GLN A 207 40.20 -42.26 -2.48
C GLN A 207 38.79 -42.83 -2.49
N GLU A 208 38.15 -42.80 -1.33
CA GLU A 208 36.80 -43.32 -1.12
C GLU A 208 35.80 -42.70 -2.11
N ASN A 209 34.99 -43.56 -2.74
CA ASN A 209 33.95 -43.19 -3.71
C ASN A 209 34.45 -42.53 -5.01
N ARG A 210 35.77 -42.53 -5.29
CA ARG A 210 36.30 -41.94 -6.52
C ARG A 210 36.71 -42.99 -7.55
N ILE A 211 36.21 -42.79 -8.76
CA ILE A 211 36.55 -43.60 -9.94
C ILE A 211 37.07 -42.70 -11.07
N GLU A 212 38.00 -43.23 -11.85
CA GLU A 212 38.56 -42.59 -13.04
C GLU A 212 38.25 -43.48 -14.26
N ILE A 213 37.73 -42.90 -15.33
CA ILE A 213 37.41 -43.61 -16.57
C ILE A 213 38.27 -43.02 -17.68
N LEU A 214 39.01 -43.90 -18.34
CA LEU A 214 39.90 -43.59 -19.46
C LEU A 214 39.23 -43.98 -20.76
N VAL A 215 39.20 -43.07 -21.72
CA VAL A 215 38.61 -43.28 -23.04
C VAL A 215 39.67 -42.98 -24.10
N GLN A 216 40.10 -44.00 -24.83
CA GLN A 216 40.99 -43.85 -25.98
C GLN A 216 40.15 -43.85 -27.27
N ARG A 217 40.04 -42.69 -27.91
CA ARG A 217 39.35 -42.49 -29.19
C ARG A 217 40.34 -42.33 -30.35
N LEU A 218 39.88 -42.53 -31.59
CA LEU A 218 40.67 -42.34 -32.81
C LEU A 218 41.16 -40.89 -32.93
N GLY A 219 42.43 -40.72 -33.31
CA GLY A 219 43.03 -39.42 -33.63
C GLY A 219 43.63 -38.64 -32.45
N TYR A 220 43.55 -39.15 -31.22
CA TYR A 220 44.12 -38.53 -30.02
C TYR A 220 45.37 -39.27 -29.54
N SER A 221 46.45 -38.54 -29.25
CA SER A 221 47.73 -39.11 -28.82
C SER A 221 47.74 -39.63 -27.38
N GLU A 222 46.79 -39.18 -26.54
CA GLU A 222 46.63 -39.60 -25.15
C GLU A 222 45.15 -39.90 -24.87
N PRO A 223 44.82 -40.86 -23.99
CA PRO A 223 43.44 -41.15 -23.62
C PRO A 223 42.85 -40.00 -22.81
N ASP A 224 41.58 -39.69 -23.07
CA ASP A 224 40.80 -38.80 -22.23
C ASP A 224 40.57 -39.46 -20.88
N SER A 225 40.67 -38.68 -19.80
CA SER A 225 40.37 -39.15 -18.43
C SER A 225 39.27 -38.29 -17.86
N VAL A 226 38.24 -38.97 -17.33
CA VAL A 226 37.12 -38.37 -16.64
C VAL A 226 37.04 -38.97 -15.24
N SER A 227 36.99 -38.12 -14.21
CA SER A 227 36.87 -38.57 -12.82
C SER A 227 35.45 -38.32 -12.31
N PHE A 228 34.89 -39.31 -11.61
CA PHE A 228 33.58 -39.21 -10.97
C PHE A 228 33.68 -39.53 -9.48
N LEU A 229 32.81 -38.88 -8.70
CA LEU A 229 32.50 -39.25 -7.33
C LEU A 229 31.22 -40.09 -7.36
N ARG A 230 31.37 -41.41 -7.22
CA ARG A 230 30.28 -42.41 -7.33
C ARG A 230 29.93 -42.97 -5.97
N PHE A 231 28.65 -42.89 -5.61
CA PHE A 231 28.09 -43.51 -4.40
C PHE A 231 27.15 -44.64 -4.81
N GLU A 232 27.17 -45.73 -4.06
CA GLU A 232 26.38 -46.93 -4.34
C GLU A 232 25.83 -47.54 -3.05
N LYS A 233 24.65 -48.16 -3.15
CA LYS A 233 23.97 -48.80 -2.03
C LYS A 233 23.14 -49.98 -2.52
N GLU A 234 23.10 -51.04 -1.74
CA GLU A 234 22.17 -52.15 -1.93
C GLU A 234 20.89 -51.87 -1.13
N VAL A 235 19.74 -52.02 -1.78
CA VAL A 235 18.41 -51.74 -1.22
C VAL A 235 17.47 -52.90 -1.52
N GLU A 236 16.59 -53.19 -0.56
CA GLU A 236 15.59 -54.25 -0.69
C GLU A 236 14.26 -53.60 -1.09
N ILE A 237 13.71 -54.03 -2.22
CA ILE A 237 12.43 -53.55 -2.75
C ILE A 237 11.45 -54.72 -2.89
N ASN A 238 10.16 -54.44 -2.97
CA ASN A 238 9.18 -55.48 -3.29
C ASN A 238 8.89 -55.47 -4.79
N ASP A 239 8.99 -56.62 -5.45
CA ASP A 239 8.59 -56.75 -6.85
C ASP A 239 7.05 -56.64 -7.02
N GLU A 240 6.57 -56.65 -8.27
CA GLU A 240 5.12 -56.60 -8.58
C GLU A 240 4.31 -57.74 -7.92
N ASP A 241 4.97 -58.86 -7.57
CA ASP A 241 4.37 -60.03 -6.92
C ASP A 241 4.52 -60.02 -5.38
N GLY A 242 5.17 -58.99 -4.82
CA GLY A 242 5.37 -58.78 -3.39
C GLY A 242 6.53 -59.56 -2.77
N ALA A 243 7.45 -60.09 -3.57
CA ALA A 243 8.66 -60.76 -3.09
C ALA A 243 9.81 -59.75 -2.89
N PRO A 244 10.59 -59.89 -1.80
CA PRO A 244 11.73 -59.01 -1.54
C PRO A 244 12.86 -59.28 -2.53
N LYS A 245 13.39 -58.21 -3.10
CA LYS A 245 14.47 -58.23 -4.07
C LYS A 245 15.57 -57.24 -3.69
N LEU A 246 16.81 -57.71 -3.69
CA LEU A 246 17.98 -56.88 -3.48
C LEU A 246 18.42 -56.23 -4.80
N CYS A 247 18.42 -54.90 -4.84
CA CYS A 247 18.79 -54.07 -5.96
C CYS A 247 19.96 -53.16 -5.61
N ARG A 248 20.88 -52.95 -6.55
CA ARG A 248 21.97 -51.99 -6.40
C ARG A 248 21.60 -50.68 -7.08
N ILE A 249 21.64 -49.58 -6.32
CA ILE A 249 21.45 -48.23 -6.84
C ILE A 249 22.75 -47.44 -6.74
N ALA A 250 22.93 -46.46 -7.61
CA ALA A 250 24.12 -45.61 -7.60
C ALA A 250 23.85 -44.21 -8.16
N ILE A 251 24.69 -43.26 -7.76
CA ILE A 251 24.73 -41.89 -8.27
C ILE A 251 26.17 -41.49 -8.56
N ALA A 252 26.40 -40.60 -9.53
CA ALA A 252 27.74 -40.14 -9.85
C ALA A 252 27.80 -38.64 -10.18
N PHE A 253 28.69 -37.92 -9.49
CA PHE A 253 28.99 -36.51 -9.72
C PHE A 253 30.30 -36.35 -10.51
N LEU A 254 30.31 -35.50 -11.54
CA LEU A 254 31.51 -35.25 -12.36
C LEU A 254 32.51 -34.36 -11.60
N LEU A 255 33.80 -34.70 -11.62
CA LEU A 255 34.88 -33.90 -11.02
C LEU A 255 35.62 -33.07 -12.09
N ASP A 256 35.90 -31.79 -11.79
CA ASP A 256 36.58 -30.86 -12.70
C ASP A 256 38.10 -31.12 -12.78
N ARG A 257 38.63 -31.24 -14.00
CA ARG A 257 40.03 -31.60 -14.31
C ARG A 257 40.94 -30.37 -14.53
N GLU A 258 40.40 -29.20 -14.88
CA GLU A 258 41.21 -28.06 -15.36
C GLU A 258 42.16 -27.47 -14.30
N GLN A 259 41.78 -27.48 -13.02
CA GLN A 259 42.66 -26.98 -11.94
C GLN A 259 43.77 -27.97 -11.55
N GLU A 260 43.58 -29.29 -11.74
CA GLU A 260 44.62 -30.28 -11.45
C GLU A 260 45.79 -30.21 -12.43
N GLN A 261 45.53 -29.85 -13.69
CA GLN A 261 46.60 -29.68 -14.69
C GLN A 261 47.33 -28.33 -14.56
N ALA A 262 46.64 -27.25 -14.17
CA ALA A 262 47.25 -25.94 -13.95
C ALA A 262 48.30 -25.97 -12.81
N ALA A 263 48.03 -26.70 -11.72
CA ALA A 263 48.96 -26.86 -10.60
C ALA A 263 50.17 -27.74 -10.93
N ARG A 264 50.03 -28.71 -11.86
CA ARG A 264 51.15 -29.55 -12.34
C ARG A 264 52.12 -28.79 -13.25
N ARG A 265 51.67 -27.73 -13.94
CA ARG A 265 52.49 -26.90 -14.84
C ARG A 265 53.23 -25.73 -14.16
N SER A 266 52.93 -25.40 -12.90
CA SER A 266 53.65 -24.35 -12.16
C SER A 266 55.04 -24.81 -11.69
N THR A 267 56.07 -24.05 -12.04
CA THR A 267 57.49 -24.26 -11.65
C THR A 267 57.85 -23.64 -10.29
N LYS A 268 56.96 -22.88 -9.65
CA LYS A 268 57.21 -22.23 -8.36
C LYS A 268 56.78 -23.11 -7.18
N ARG A 269 57.76 -23.53 -6.38
CA ARG A 269 57.59 -24.43 -5.21
C ARG A 269 56.61 -23.90 -4.13
N GLN A 270 56.33 -22.60 -4.10
CA GLN A 270 55.37 -21.97 -3.17
C GLN A 270 53.90 -22.04 -3.62
N GLU A 271 53.62 -22.20 -4.91
CA GLU A 271 52.23 -22.35 -5.42
C GLU A 271 51.74 -23.81 -5.34
N ARG A 272 52.66 -24.78 -5.22
CA ARG A 272 52.32 -26.20 -4.97
C ARG A 272 51.65 -26.46 -3.61
N SER A 273 51.72 -25.51 -2.68
CA SER A 273 51.28 -25.67 -1.29
C SER A 273 49.90 -25.08 -0.99
N GLN A 274 49.27 -24.36 -1.93
CA GLN A 274 47.83 -24.14 -1.88
C GLN A 274 47.17 -25.38 -2.48
N SER A 275 46.49 -26.15 -1.63
CA SER A 275 45.68 -27.31 -2.03
C SER A 275 44.82 -26.94 -3.23
N VAL A 276 45.04 -27.58 -4.37
CA VAL A 276 44.13 -27.51 -5.52
C VAL A 276 42.77 -27.99 -5.02
N GLN A 277 41.88 -27.05 -4.73
CA GLN A 277 40.58 -27.37 -4.16
C GLN A 277 39.73 -27.89 -5.31
N ARG A 278 39.68 -29.22 -5.43
CA ARG A 278 38.88 -29.95 -6.43
C ARG A 278 37.43 -29.50 -6.34
N ARG A 279 36.75 -29.46 -7.48
CA ARG A 279 35.36 -29.01 -7.59
C ARG A 279 34.53 -30.03 -8.34
N ILE A 280 33.28 -30.15 -7.95
CA ILE A 280 32.27 -30.92 -8.69
C ILE A 280 31.73 -30.02 -9.79
N LYS A 281 31.71 -30.54 -11.01
CA LYS A 281 31.19 -29.86 -12.20
C LYS A 281 29.76 -30.32 -12.46
N SER A 282 28.89 -29.36 -12.78
CA SER A 282 27.50 -29.60 -13.17
C SER A 282 27.42 -30.26 -14.55
N LEU A 283 26.52 -31.24 -14.72
CA LEU A 283 26.16 -31.83 -16.01
C LEU A 283 24.89 -31.17 -16.58
N GLU A 284 24.77 -31.08 -17.91
CA GLU A 284 23.62 -30.46 -18.56
C GLU A 284 23.10 -31.30 -19.75
N PRO A 285 22.11 -32.20 -19.56
CA PRO A 285 21.69 -32.82 -18.29
C PRO A 285 22.54 -34.07 -17.95
N GLY A 286 22.44 -34.54 -16.72
CA GLY A 286 22.91 -35.86 -16.31
C GLY A 286 22.06 -36.99 -16.91
N GLN A 287 22.65 -38.17 -17.06
CA GLN A 287 21.98 -39.33 -17.66
C GLN A 287 21.35 -40.25 -16.61
N VAL A 288 20.24 -40.90 -16.97
CA VAL A 288 19.63 -41.98 -16.21
C VAL A 288 20.06 -43.30 -16.83
N SER A 289 20.58 -44.23 -16.02
CA SER A 289 21.14 -45.49 -16.49
C SER A 289 20.47 -46.70 -15.85
N ILE A 290 20.15 -47.69 -16.68
CA ILE A 290 19.75 -49.03 -16.27
C ILE A 290 20.90 -49.95 -16.66
N TYR A 291 21.96 -49.90 -15.86
CA TYR A 291 23.32 -50.39 -16.14
C TYR A 291 24.03 -49.58 -17.24
N PHE A 292 23.34 -49.35 -18.36
CA PHE A 292 23.75 -48.47 -19.45
C PHE A 292 22.79 -47.27 -19.57
N PRO A 293 23.20 -46.17 -20.23
CA PRO A 293 22.34 -44.99 -20.41
C PRO A 293 21.01 -45.31 -21.11
N ALA A 294 19.90 -44.90 -20.51
CA ALA A 294 18.57 -44.95 -21.12
C ALA A 294 18.38 -43.70 -22.00
N GLU A 295 18.71 -43.79 -23.29
CA GLU A 295 18.85 -42.63 -24.18
C GLU A 295 17.59 -41.74 -24.33
N LYS A 296 16.39 -42.29 -24.10
CA LYS A 296 15.12 -41.54 -24.19
C LYS A 296 14.60 -41.08 -22.83
N GLU A 297 15.31 -41.39 -21.73
CA GLU A 297 14.97 -40.97 -20.38
C GLU A 297 15.72 -39.69 -19.98
N THR A 298 14.98 -38.66 -19.59
CA THR A 298 15.57 -37.39 -19.15
C THR A 298 15.08 -37.01 -17.76
N SER A 299 15.96 -37.04 -16.77
CA SER A 299 15.64 -36.61 -15.40
C SER A 299 15.71 -35.10 -15.19
N ASN A 300 16.41 -34.38 -16.08
CA ASN A 300 16.83 -32.97 -15.92
C ASN A 300 17.70 -32.70 -14.68
N LEU A 301 18.17 -33.75 -14.00
CA LEU A 301 19.16 -33.62 -12.93
C LEU A 301 20.54 -33.36 -13.53
N ARG A 302 21.44 -32.75 -12.74
CA ARG A 302 22.78 -32.31 -13.18
C ARG A 302 23.90 -33.27 -12.75
N PHE A 303 23.54 -34.51 -12.45
CA PHE A 303 24.42 -35.63 -12.08
C PHE A 303 23.81 -36.94 -12.60
N HIS A 304 24.63 -37.98 -12.74
CA HIS A 304 24.15 -39.27 -13.28
C HIS A 304 23.43 -40.08 -12.22
N LEU A 305 22.37 -40.79 -12.64
CA LEU A 305 21.61 -41.73 -11.83
C LEU A 305 21.73 -43.14 -12.39
N HIS A 306 21.78 -44.12 -11.48
CA HIS A 306 21.62 -45.52 -11.83
C HIS A 306 20.72 -46.25 -10.85
N SER A 307 19.77 -46.97 -11.40
CA SER A 307 18.96 -47.95 -10.70
C SER A 307 18.51 -49.01 -11.71
N PRO A 308 18.29 -50.27 -11.30
CA PRO A 308 17.74 -51.31 -12.17
C PRO A 308 16.25 -51.07 -12.48
N PHE A 309 15.86 -49.87 -12.91
CA PHE A 309 14.46 -49.54 -13.16
C PHE A 309 13.82 -50.51 -14.16
N ALA A 310 12.56 -50.88 -13.89
CA ALA A 310 11.72 -51.53 -14.87
C ALA A 310 11.57 -50.61 -16.09
N SER A 311 11.86 -51.12 -17.29
CA SER A 311 11.97 -50.31 -18.52
C SER A 311 11.11 -50.82 -19.67
N THR A 312 11.06 -50.03 -20.74
CA THR A 312 10.55 -50.43 -22.05
C THR A 312 11.34 -51.63 -22.61
N VAL A 313 10.79 -52.32 -23.62
CA VAL A 313 11.47 -53.50 -24.23
C VAL A 313 12.84 -53.14 -24.81
N ALA A 314 12.98 -51.92 -25.34
CA ALA A 314 14.22 -51.38 -25.89
C ALA A 314 15.18 -50.80 -24.83
N ARG A 315 14.80 -50.81 -23.54
CA ARG A 315 15.59 -50.29 -22.39
C ARG A 315 16.02 -48.82 -22.53
N ASP A 316 15.29 -48.06 -23.34
CA ASP A 316 15.59 -46.66 -23.65
C ASP A 316 14.87 -45.67 -22.73
N SER A 317 13.86 -46.11 -21.98
CA SER A 317 13.13 -45.31 -20.99
C SER A 317 12.53 -46.17 -19.87
N ILE A 318 12.20 -45.54 -18.73
CA ILE A 318 11.62 -46.21 -17.55
C ILE A 318 10.10 -46.33 -17.67
N ARG A 319 9.53 -47.36 -17.02
CA ARG A 319 8.08 -47.55 -16.91
C ARG A 319 7.54 -46.86 -15.65
N ASP A 320 6.26 -46.49 -15.70
CA ASP A 320 5.53 -46.02 -14.54
C ASP A 320 5.00 -47.22 -13.74
N CYS A 321 5.65 -47.56 -12.62
CA CYS A 321 5.25 -48.65 -11.73
C CYS A 321 5.71 -48.39 -10.27
N PRO A 322 5.04 -49.01 -9.28
CA PRO A 322 5.38 -48.82 -7.86
C PRO A 322 6.81 -49.25 -7.48
N GLU A 323 7.34 -50.27 -8.14
CA GLU A 323 8.73 -50.73 -7.92
C GLU A 323 9.75 -49.64 -8.27
N ASN A 324 9.50 -48.87 -9.34
CA ASN A 324 10.35 -47.75 -9.72
C ASN A 324 10.21 -46.56 -8.77
N ASP A 325 9.01 -46.34 -8.20
CA ASP A 325 8.80 -45.32 -7.16
C ASP A 325 9.64 -45.64 -5.90
N GLU A 326 9.63 -46.89 -5.44
CA GLU A 326 10.44 -47.35 -4.29
C GLU A 326 11.95 -47.19 -4.57
N LEU A 327 12.41 -47.61 -5.76
CA LEU A 327 13.79 -47.42 -6.21
C LEU A 327 14.21 -45.94 -6.28
N ARG A 328 13.31 -45.06 -6.73
CA ARG A 328 13.55 -43.61 -6.74
C ARG A 328 13.66 -43.06 -5.33
N ASP A 329 12.80 -43.48 -4.41
CA ASP A 329 12.84 -42.99 -3.03
C ASP A 329 14.15 -43.42 -2.34
N HIS A 330 14.62 -44.64 -2.61
CA HIS A 330 15.95 -45.07 -2.21
C HIS A 330 17.08 -44.28 -2.86
N LEU A 331 16.96 -43.88 -4.12
CA LEU A 331 17.90 -42.95 -4.76
C LEU A 331 17.89 -41.59 -4.07
N ALA A 332 16.72 -41.06 -3.71
CA ALA A 332 16.59 -39.80 -2.97
C ALA A 332 17.32 -39.87 -1.62
N ASP A 333 17.18 -40.99 -0.90
CA ASP A 333 17.92 -41.24 0.35
C ASP A 333 19.43 -41.37 0.12
N LEU A 334 19.88 -42.12 -0.90
CA LEU A 334 21.31 -42.23 -1.24
C LEU A 334 21.92 -40.87 -1.57
N ILE A 335 21.19 -40.03 -2.32
CA ILE A 335 21.64 -38.67 -2.65
C ILE A 335 21.75 -37.84 -1.38
N ALA A 336 20.76 -37.88 -0.49
CA ALA A 336 20.81 -37.16 0.78
C ALA A 336 21.97 -37.63 1.68
N GLU A 337 22.16 -38.94 1.83
CA GLU A 337 23.26 -39.55 2.60
C GLU A 337 24.63 -39.12 2.01
N SER A 338 24.74 -39.07 0.68
CA SER A 338 25.99 -38.68 0.01
C SER A 338 26.42 -37.25 0.32
N MET A 339 25.49 -36.36 0.67
CA MET A 339 25.82 -34.96 1.02
C MET A 339 26.77 -34.87 2.21
N ALA A 340 26.62 -35.75 3.21
CA ALA A 340 27.50 -35.78 4.37
C ALA A 340 28.93 -36.19 3.98
N ALA A 341 29.08 -37.18 3.11
CA ALA A 341 30.39 -37.59 2.58
C ALA A 341 31.02 -36.48 1.71
N ILE A 342 30.23 -35.84 0.84
CA ILE A 342 30.69 -34.70 0.01
C ILE A 342 31.15 -33.54 0.90
N ARG A 343 30.46 -33.29 2.02
CA ARG A 343 30.86 -32.31 3.04
C ARG A 343 32.21 -32.67 3.68
N GLU A 344 32.37 -33.91 4.12
CA GLU A 344 33.59 -34.38 4.79
C GLU A 344 34.81 -34.36 3.88
N GLN A 345 34.61 -34.54 2.57
CA GLN A 345 35.65 -34.36 1.55
C GLN A 345 35.92 -32.88 1.20
N GLY A 346 35.20 -31.92 1.80
CA GLY A 346 35.36 -30.48 1.55
C GLY A 346 34.83 -30.02 0.18
N LEU A 347 33.99 -30.83 -0.47
CA LEU A 347 33.45 -30.58 -1.80
C LEU A 347 32.06 -29.90 -1.77
N LEU A 348 31.39 -29.91 -0.62
CA LEU A 348 30.07 -29.28 -0.41
C LEU A 348 30.20 -27.75 -0.32
N THR A 349 30.35 -27.11 -1.47
CA THR A 349 30.55 -25.66 -1.63
C THR A 349 29.29 -24.97 -2.16
N VAL A 350 29.25 -23.64 -2.13
CA VAL A 350 28.14 -22.86 -2.73
C VAL A 350 28.03 -23.10 -4.24
N GLU A 351 29.15 -23.36 -4.92
CA GLU A 351 29.14 -23.71 -6.35
C GLU A 351 28.53 -25.09 -6.59
N PHE A 352 28.78 -26.07 -5.71
CA PHE A 352 28.15 -27.39 -5.78
C PHE A 352 26.63 -27.33 -5.63
N LEU A 353 26.08 -26.35 -4.90
CA LEU A 353 24.62 -26.20 -4.81
C LEU A 353 23.95 -25.98 -6.18
N ALA A 354 24.70 -25.51 -7.19
CA ALA A 354 24.22 -25.40 -8.57
C ALA A 354 24.03 -26.75 -9.28
N THR A 355 24.58 -27.84 -8.75
CA THR A 355 24.38 -29.19 -9.29
C THR A 355 23.16 -29.88 -8.70
N LEU A 356 22.54 -29.29 -7.68
CA LEU A 356 21.37 -29.84 -7.01
C LEU A 356 20.07 -29.35 -7.66
N PRO A 357 19.03 -30.19 -7.71
CA PRO A 357 17.74 -29.83 -8.30
C PRO A 357 17.07 -28.68 -7.54
N ASN A 358 16.43 -27.75 -8.25
CA ASN A 358 15.72 -26.61 -7.67
C ASN A 358 14.26 -26.47 -8.15
N ASP A 359 13.48 -25.64 -7.46
CA ASP A 359 12.03 -25.49 -7.69
C ASP A 359 11.66 -24.76 -8.99
N GLN A 360 12.61 -24.07 -9.61
CA GLN A 360 12.45 -23.40 -10.90
C GLN A 360 12.73 -24.33 -12.08
N GLU A 361 13.34 -25.50 -11.85
CA GLU A 361 13.62 -26.48 -12.88
C GLU A 361 12.37 -27.32 -13.21
N SER A 362 12.16 -27.59 -14.51
CA SER A 362 11.08 -28.45 -14.98
C SER A 362 11.45 -29.93 -14.78
N LEU A 363 11.46 -30.38 -13.52
CA LEU A 363 11.68 -31.78 -13.18
C LEU A 363 10.40 -32.59 -13.48
N PRO A 364 10.50 -33.72 -14.21
CA PRO A 364 9.38 -34.65 -14.36
C PRO A 364 8.83 -35.07 -13.01
N SER A 365 7.51 -35.33 -12.92
CA SER A 365 6.84 -35.67 -11.66
C SER A 365 7.50 -36.83 -10.92
N PHE A 366 7.99 -37.82 -11.68
CA PHE A 366 8.72 -38.95 -11.14
C PHE A 366 9.95 -38.51 -10.33
N TYR A 367 10.77 -37.55 -10.77
CA TYR A 367 12.02 -37.19 -10.07
C TYR A 367 11.87 -36.11 -8.99
N LYS A 368 10.70 -35.47 -8.85
CA LYS A 368 10.47 -34.41 -7.85
C LYS A 368 10.75 -34.82 -6.39
N PRO A 369 10.42 -36.04 -5.93
CA PRO A 369 10.71 -36.48 -4.56
C PRO A 369 12.18 -36.39 -4.17
N ILE A 370 13.11 -36.50 -5.13
CA ILE A 370 14.56 -36.33 -4.89
C ILE A 370 14.87 -34.91 -4.39
N MET A 371 14.29 -33.89 -5.02
CA MET A 371 14.45 -32.49 -4.61
C MET A 371 13.83 -32.24 -3.23
N GLU A 372 12.62 -32.75 -3.01
CA GLU A 372 11.91 -32.59 -1.74
C GLU A 372 12.70 -33.19 -0.58
N ARG A 373 13.26 -34.39 -0.78
CA ARG A 373 14.12 -35.05 0.19
C ARG A 373 15.40 -34.26 0.48
N LEU A 374 16.06 -33.73 -0.55
CA LEU A 374 17.24 -32.86 -0.37
C LEU A 374 16.92 -31.60 0.43
N VAL A 375 15.82 -30.91 0.10
CA VAL A 375 15.39 -29.70 0.83
C VAL A 375 15.08 -30.03 2.29
N GLU A 376 14.44 -31.17 2.56
CA GLU A 376 14.16 -31.63 3.92
C GLU A 376 15.46 -31.83 4.73
N VAL A 377 16.43 -32.54 4.14
CA VAL A 377 17.69 -32.87 4.83
C VAL A 377 18.56 -31.63 5.03
N PHE A 378 18.66 -30.73 4.04
CA PHE A 378 19.38 -29.45 4.20
C PHE A 378 18.77 -28.55 5.29
N LYS A 379 17.45 -28.65 5.54
CA LYS A 379 16.80 -27.91 6.63
C LYS A 379 17.13 -28.48 8.01
N LYS A 380 17.37 -29.78 8.13
CA LYS A 380 17.60 -30.45 9.43
C LYS A 380 19.09 -30.61 9.77
N GLU A 381 19.92 -30.90 8.78
CA GLU A 381 21.31 -31.29 8.98
C GLU A 381 22.32 -30.18 8.65
N LYS A 382 23.53 -30.28 9.20
CA LYS A 382 24.63 -29.34 8.97
C LYS A 382 25.26 -29.55 7.59
N LEU A 383 24.53 -29.18 6.53
CA LEU A 383 24.93 -29.33 5.14
C LEU A 383 25.04 -28.01 4.39
N PHE A 384 24.46 -26.92 4.90
CA PHE A 384 24.50 -25.64 4.21
C PHE A 384 25.83 -24.92 4.43
N PRO A 385 26.59 -24.52 3.38
CA PRO A 385 27.87 -23.83 3.53
C PRO A 385 27.70 -22.40 4.08
N MET A 386 28.44 -22.06 5.13
CA MET A 386 28.34 -20.77 5.84
C MET A 386 29.38 -19.77 5.35
N LYS A 387 29.09 -18.47 5.50
CA LYS A 387 29.99 -17.39 5.03
C LYS A 387 31.37 -17.44 5.70
N GLN A 388 31.41 -17.67 7.01
CA GLN A 388 32.65 -17.75 7.78
C GLN A 388 33.33 -19.14 7.70
N GLY A 389 32.83 -20.03 6.81
CA GLY A 389 33.29 -21.41 6.69
C GLY A 389 32.50 -22.38 7.57
N GLY A 390 32.63 -23.67 7.27
CA GLY A 390 31.84 -24.73 7.90
C GLY A 390 30.41 -24.83 7.36
N HIS A 391 29.59 -25.64 8.03
CA HIS A 391 28.22 -25.95 7.59
C HIS A 391 27.21 -25.89 8.74
N ALA A 392 26.00 -25.41 8.44
CA ALA A 392 24.88 -25.35 9.38
C ALA A 392 23.58 -25.85 8.73
N PRO A 393 22.51 -26.10 9.49
CA PRO A 393 21.20 -26.37 8.93
C PRO A 393 20.62 -25.11 8.29
N ALA A 394 19.88 -25.27 7.19
CA ALA A 394 19.22 -24.15 6.53
C ALA A 394 18.11 -23.52 7.39
N SER A 395 17.64 -24.21 8.43
CA SER A 395 16.73 -23.64 9.43
C SER A 395 17.50 -22.74 10.41
N GLY A 396 17.15 -21.46 10.48
CA GLY A 396 17.68 -20.52 11.49
C GLY A 396 18.92 -19.74 11.05
N ILE A 397 19.40 -19.93 9.83
CA ILE A 397 20.40 -19.06 9.19
C ILE A 397 19.72 -17.93 8.43
N TYR A 398 20.48 -16.88 8.12
CA TYR A 398 19.95 -15.69 7.46
C TYR A 398 20.72 -15.35 6.19
N ARG A 399 20.02 -14.76 5.24
CA ARG A 399 20.57 -14.29 3.97
C ARG A 399 20.41 -12.77 3.86
N GLY A 400 21.53 -12.07 3.68
CA GLY A 400 21.57 -10.61 3.58
C GLY A 400 22.42 -10.14 2.41
N SER A 401 22.46 -8.82 2.22
CA SER A 401 23.31 -8.20 1.21
C SER A 401 24.79 -8.46 1.52
N ARG A 402 25.64 -8.40 0.48
CA ARG A 402 27.09 -8.60 0.67
C ARG A 402 27.67 -7.55 1.63
N GLN A 403 27.31 -6.28 1.42
CA GLN A 403 27.75 -5.15 2.24
C GLN A 403 27.31 -5.32 3.70
N LEU A 404 26.02 -5.65 3.93
CA LEU A 404 25.47 -5.83 5.27
C LEU A 404 26.12 -6.99 6.02
N SER A 405 26.24 -8.16 5.38
CA SER A 405 26.86 -9.34 6.01
C SER A 405 28.38 -9.21 6.18
N GLU A 406 29.07 -8.34 5.44
CA GLU A 406 30.50 -8.05 5.61
C GLU A 406 30.72 -7.16 6.83
N LEU A 407 29.84 -6.19 7.05
CA LEU A 407 29.91 -5.27 8.18
C LEU A 407 29.42 -5.88 9.50
N ILE A 408 28.29 -6.58 9.45
CA ILE A 408 27.65 -7.23 10.61
C ILE A 408 28.06 -8.69 10.59
N GLY A 409 28.94 -9.10 11.51
CA GLY A 409 29.36 -10.50 11.64
C GLY A 409 28.29 -11.41 12.27
N ASP A 410 28.58 -12.70 12.39
CA ASP A 410 27.67 -13.68 13.01
C ASP A 410 27.38 -13.33 14.49
N GLU A 411 28.40 -12.91 15.25
CA GLU A 411 28.24 -12.47 16.64
C GLU A 411 27.38 -11.21 16.77
N ASP A 412 27.52 -10.27 15.83
CA ASP A 412 26.70 -9.05 15.79
C ASP A 412 25.25 -9.38 15.46
N LEU A 413 25.01 -10.26 14.49
CA LEU A 413 23.68 -10.72 14.11
C LEU A 413 22.99 -11.44 15.28
N ALA A 414 23.71 -12.30 16.00
CA ALA A 414 23.19 -12.97 17.20
C ALA A 414 22.85 -11.97 18.31
N THR A 415 23.70 -10.96 18.51
CA THR A 415 23.49 -9.89 19.49
C THR A 415 22.25 -9.06 19.16
N ILE A 416 22.10 -8.64 17.90
CA ILE A 416 20.94 -7.85 17.43
C ILE A 416 19.64 -8.65 17.56
N LEU A 417 19.65 -9.92 17.19
CA LEU A 417 18.48 -10.80 17.23
C LEU A 417 18.20 -11.43 18.61
N ARG A 418 19.03 -11.16 19.63
CA ARG A 418 18.96 -11.74 21.00
C ARG A 418 18.89 -13.26 21.02
N LYS A 419 19.66 -13.89 20.15
CA LYS A 419 19.74 -15.34 20.03
C LYS A 419 21.10 -15.82 20.50
N ASP A 420 21.20 -17.11 20.75
CA ASP A 420 22.46 -17.75 21.16
C ASP A 420 23.52 -17.62 20.04
N SER A 421 24.79 -17.62 20.41
CA SER A 421 25.92 -17.47 19.47
C SER A 421 26.02 -18.63 18.47
N SER A 422 25.28 -19.73 18.71
CA SER A 422 25.24 -20.90 17.84
C SER A 422 24.37 -20.70 16.58
N LEU A 423 23.30 -19.91 16.68
CA LEU A 423 22.40 -19.50 15.59
C LEU A 423 21.70 -18.21 16.05
N PRO A 424 21.71 -17.12 15.27
CA PRO A 424 21.77 -17.02 13.82
C PRO A 424 23.18 -16.92 13.23
N LEU A 425 23.33 -17.37 11.98
CA LEU A 425 24.57 -17.29 11.21
C LEU A 425 24.30 -16.81 9.78
N TRP A 426 25.28 -16.17 9.15
CA TRP A 426 25.19 -15.73 7.76
C TRP A 426 25.40 -16.88 6.77
N ALA A 427 24.36 -17.14 5.97
CA ALA A 427 24.43 -18.01 4.82
C ALA A 427 25.47 -17.51 3.79
N ALA A 428 26.29 -18.41 3.24
CA ALA A 428 27.15 -18.04 2.12
C ALA A 428 26.30 -17.71 0.88
N ASN A 429 26.48 -16.52 0.33
CA ASN A 429 25.77 -16.10 -0.88
C ASN A 429 26.43 -16.69 -2.13
N ALA A 430 25.62 -17.19 -3.06
CA ALA A 430 26.11 -17.56 -4.38
C ALA A 430 26.58 -16.30 -5.15
N PRO A 431 27.67 -16.40 -5.95
CA PRO A 431 28.07 -15.32 -6.86
C PRO A 431 26.90 -14.92 -7.76
N GLN A 432 26.76 -13.63 -8.08
CA GLN A 432 25.66 -13.12 -8.91
C GLN A 432 25.53 -13.79 -10.29
N ARG A 433 26.59 -14.44 -10.78
CA ARG A 433 26.63 -15.15 -12.07
C ARG A 433 26.12 -16.60 -12.00
N ASN A 434 25.90 -17.16 -10.82
CA ASN A 434 25.46 -18.55 -10.64
C ASN A 434 23.97 -18.55 -10.25
N GLN A 435 23.11 -18.52 -11.26
CA GLN A 435 21.66 -18.41 -11.08
C GLN A 435 21.08 -19.69 -10.49
N GLU A 436 21.64 -20.84 -10.86
CA GLU A 436 21.22 -22.18 -10.45
C GLU A 436 21.39 -22.38 -8.95
N ALA A 437 22.57 -22.01 -8.40
CA ALA A 437 22.77 -22.02 -6.95
C ALA A 437 21.76 -21.09 -6.26
N ASN A 438 21.51 -19.89 -6.78
CA ASN A 438 20.52 -18.96 -6.22
C ASN A 438 19.08 -19.50 -6.25
N ASN A 439 18.72 -20.28 -7.27
CA ASN A 439 17.42 -20.94 -7.34
C ASN A 439 17.30 -22.01 -6.25
N PHE A 440 18.32 -22.86 -6.07
CA PHE A 440 18.35 -23.82 -4.97
C PHE A 440 18.30 -23.15 -3.58
N LEU A 441 18.99 -22.03 -3.41
CA LEU A 441 18.90 -21.24 -2.17
C LEU A 441 17.47 -20.78 -1.87
N SER A 442 16.68 -20.51 -2.92
CA SER A 442 15.30 -20.05 -2.80
C SER A 442 14.37 -21.19 -2.35
N SER A 443 14.59 -22.41 -2.84
CA SER A 443 13.81 -23.59 -2.43
C SER A 443 14.02 -23.99 -0.95
N LEU A 444 15.14 -23.61 -0.35
CA LEU A 444 15.42 -23.85 1.07
C LEU A 444 14.59 -22.96 2.02
N GLY A 445 14.03 -21.84 1.54
CA GLY A 445 13.22 -20.94 2.37
C GLY A 445 14.01 -20.23 3.48
N ILE A 446 15.29 -19.94 3.25
CA ILE A 446 16.15 -19.24 4.20
C ILE A 446 15.62 -17.81 4.44
N SER A 447 15.54 -17.41 5.71
CA SER A 447 15.06 -16.07 6.09
C SER A 447 15.97 -14.98 5.53
N LYS A 448 15.36 -14.01 4.84
CA LYS A 448 16.07 -12.79 4.43
C LYS A 448 16.18 -11.86 5.63
N TRP A 449 17.32 -11.19 5.76
CA TRP A 449 17.52 -10.11 6.72
C TRP A 449 18.34 -9.01 6.04
N ASP A 450 17.71 -7.86 5.87
CA ASP A 450 18.23 -6.73 5.12
C ASP A 450 18.37 -5.48 5.99
N GLU A 451 18.74 -4.35 5.36
CA GLU A 451 18.93 -3.08 6.03
C GLU A 451 17.63 -2.55 6.69
N LYS A 452 16.44 -2.94 6.18
CA LYS A 452 15.14 -2.57 6.78
C LYS A 452 14.91 -3.34 8.07
N ASP A 453 15.20 -4.64 8.06
CA ASP A 453 15.11 -5.47 9.25
C ASP A 453 16.06 -4.95 10.34
N LEU A 454 17.29 -4.58 9.97
CA LEU A 454 18.23 -3.92 10.88
C LEU A 454 17.63 -2.65 11.52
N ILE A 455 17.10 -1.72 10.72
CA ILE A 455 16.51 -0.46 11.24
C ILE A 455 15.33 -0.75 12.18
N ARG A 456 14.48 -1.73 11.84
CA ARG A 456 13.37 -2.16 12.71
C ARG A 456 13.87 -2.67 14.06
N GLU A 457 14.85 -3.59 14.07
CA GLU A 457 15.40 -4.14 15.31
C GLU A 457 16.07 -3.06 16.18
N LEU A 458 16.81 -2.12 15.56
CA LEU A 458 17.42 -0.99 16.28
C LEU A 458 16.37 -0.04 16.88
N SER A 459 15.23 0.13 16.21
CA SER A 459 14.13 1.00 16.65
C SER A 459 13.32 0.40 17.79
N GLU A 460 13.11 -0.91 17.77
CA GLU A 460 12.45 -1.64 18.86
C GLU A 460 13.32 -1.73 20.12
N GLN A 461 14.64 -1.55 19.99
CA GLN A 461 15.59 -1.82 21.07
C GLN A 461 16.66 -0.72 21.29
N PRO A 462 16.29 0.50 21.71
CA PRO A 462 17.22 1.64 21.82
C PRO A 462 18.39 1.44 22.79
N ASP A 463 18.22 0.61 23.83
CA ASP A 463 19.26 0.34 24.82
C ASP A 463 20.34 -0.60 24.29
N LEU A 464 19.98 -1.54 23.41
CA LEU A 464 20.93 -2.46 22.76
C LEU A 464 21.87 -1.70 21.82
N VAL A 465 21.35 -0.69 21.11
CA VAL A 465 22.13 0.17 20.22
C VAL A 465 23.33 0.78 20.95
N LYS A 466 23.12 1.25 22.19
CA LYS A 466 24.17 1.90 22.98
C LYS A 466 25.24 0.92 23.45
N THR A 467 24.87 -0.30 23.82
CA THR A 467 25.84 -1.31 24.30
C THR A 467 26.59 -1.96 23.14
N TRP A 468 25.90 -2.26 22.04
CA TRP A 468 26.48 -2.90 20.86
C TRP A 468 27.46 -1.99 20.11
N LEU A 469 27.10 -0.73 19.86
CA LEU A 469 27.96 0.18 19.09
C LEU A 469 29.21 0.62 19.86
N LYS A 470 29.14 0.67 21.19
CA LYS A 470 30.20 1.24 22.06
C LYS A 470 31.58 0.63 21.81
N ASP A 471 31.64 -0.68 21.59
CA ASP A 471 32.91 -1.42 21.46
C ASP A 471 33.45 -1.44 20.02
N LYS A 472 32.75 -0.84 19.06
CA LYS A 472 33.17 -0.79 17.65
C LYS A 472 34.13 0.37 17.38
N PRO A 473 35.15 0.20 16.52
CA PRO A 473 36.10 1.25 16.18
C PRO A 473 35.49 2.31 15.25
N ASP A 474 36.15 3.46 15.09
CA ASP A 474 35.66 4.57 14.27
C ASP A 474 35.59 4.21 12.78
N GLU A 475 36.50 3.36 12.29
CA GLU A 475 36.46 2.86 10.91
C GLU A 475 35.19 2.04 10.63
N TRP A 476 34.80 1.18 11.58
CA TRP A 476 33.58 0.38 11.48
C TRP A 476 32.33 1.27 11.49
N HIS A 477 32.31 2.33 12.32
CA HIS A 477 31.20 3.29 12.32
C HIS A 477 31.09 4.05 11.00
N GLN A 478 32.22 4.37 10.37
CA GLN A 478 32.21 5.00 9.05
C GLN A 478 31.59 4.08 7.99
N GLU A 479 31.97 2.80 7.97
CA GLU A 479 31.35 1.83 7.05
C GLU A 479 29.85 1.65 7.32
N PHE A 480 29.45 1.63 8.59
CA PHE A 480 28.05 1.57 9.02
C PHE A 480 27.24 2.78 8.55
N TYR A 481 27.74 4.00 8.74
CA TYR A 481 27.07 5.22 8.27
C TYR A 481 27.04 5.31 6.74
N ALA A 482 28.09 4.87 6.05
CA ALA A 482 28.08 4.81 4.59
C ALA A 482 27.04 3.81 4.06
N LEU A 483 26.88 2.64 4.71
CA LEU A 483 25.85 1.66 4.38
C LEU A 483 24.43 2.22 4.56
N LEU A 484 24.18 2.92 5.67
CA LEU A 484 22.89 3.56 5.92
C LEU A 484 22.62 4.74 4.97
N GLY A 485 23.66 5.50 4.60
CA GLY A 485 23.56 6.56 3.59
C GLY A 485 23.19 6.01 2.20
N ASP A 486 23.84 4.94 1.76
CA ASP A 486 23.49 4.25 0.51
C ASP A 486 22.05 3.73 0.54
N PHE A 487 21.60 3.22 1.68
CA PHE A 487 20.22 2.79 1.86
C PHE A 487 19.21 3.96 1.79
N LEU A 488 19.47 5.07 2.51
CA LEU A 488 18.60 6.25 2.53
C LEU A 488 18.50 6.93 1.17
N SER A 489 19.59 6.96 0.39
CA SER A 489 19.59 7.51 -0.97
C SER A 489 18.54 6.84 -1.88
N ASN A 490 18.21 5.58 -1.61
CA ASN A 490 17.22 4.79 -2.35
C ASN A 490 15.85 4.70 -1.64
N GLN A 491 15.78 4.96 -0.33
CA GLN A 491 14.61 4.70 0.53
C GLN A 491 14.40 5.82 1.56
N SER A 492 14.12 7.04 1.11
CA SER A 492 13.98 8.24 1.96
C SER A 492 12.88 8.18 3.04
N MET A 493 11.99 7.18 3.00
CA MET A 493 10.92 7.00 4.00
C MET A 493 11.44 6.65 5.41
N TYR A 494 12.65 6.10 5.52
CA TYR A 494 13.25 5.68 6.80
C TYR A 494 14.07 6.79 7.48
N THR A 495 14.11 8.00 6.90
CA THR A 495 14.87 9.13 7.44
C THR A 495 14.39 9.48 8.85
N ASP A 496 13.08 9.58 9.06
CA ASP A 496 12.50 9.91 10.38
C ASP A 496 12.81 8.84 11.43
N ASP A 497 12.82 7.56 11.06
CA ASP A 497 13.15 6.46 11.96
C ASP A 497 14.61 6.59 12.41
N LEU A 498 15.54 6.74 11.47
CA LEU A 498 16.98 6.87 11.73
C LEU A 498 17.33 8.16 12.50
N SER A 499 16.70 9.29 12.18
CA SER A 499 16.88 10.56 12.90
C SER A 499 16.45 10.49 14.37
N ASN A 500 15.53 9.58 14.70
CA ASN A 500 15.06 9.38 16.07
C ASN A 500 15.93 8.40 16.88
N LEU A 501 16.81 7.63 16.23
CA LEU A 501 17.72 6.69 16.88
C LEU A 501 18.95 7.40 17.47
N SER A 502 19.40 6.92 18.62
CA SER A 502 20.65 7.38 19.24
C SER A 502 21.83 6.58 18.69
N ILE A 503 22.16 6.79 17.42
CA ILE A 503 23.23 6.07 16.70
C ILE A 503 24.43 6.95 16.36
N VAL A 504 24.37 8.27 16.56
CA VAL A 504 25.46 9.20 16.23
C VAL A 504 26.50 9.23 17.35
N ARG A 505 27.72 8.78 17.05
CA ARG A 505 28.86 8.78 17.98
C ARG A 505 29.43 10.19 18.14
N ILE A 506 29.49 10.69 19.37
CA ILE A 506 30.05 12.02 19.66
C ILE A 506 31.54 11.93 20.02
N SER A 507 32.22 13.08 20.05
CA SER A 507 33.68 13.20 20.21
C SER A 507 34.26 12.69 21.55
N ASP A 508 33.41 12.31 22.51
CA ASP A 508 33.83 11.58 23.73
C ASP A 508 34.11 10.09 23.48
N GLY A 509 33.79 9.59 22.28
CA GLY A 509 34.06 8.23 21.82
C GLY A 509 33.23 7.13 22.51
N THR A 510 32.29 7.47 23.41
CA THR A 510 31.55 6.47 24.20
C THR A 510 30.06 6.75 24.35
N THR A 511 29.60 7.95 23.99
CA THR A 511 28.18 8.34 24.05
C THR A 511 27.57 8.43 22.66
N TYR A 512 26.28 8.07 22.57
CA TYR A 512 25.50 8.16 21.34
C TYR A 512 24.30 9.10 21.53
N LYS A 513 24.04 9.93 20.52
CA LYS A 513 22.93 10.89 20.50
C LYS A 513 22.16 10.80 19.19
N LYS A 514 21.02 11.49 19.13
CA LYS A 514 20.21 11.64 17.92
C LYS A 514 20.87 12.66 16.99
N GLY A 515 20.70 12.51 15.67
CA GLY A 515 21.34 13.39 14.69
C GLY A 515 21.02 14.87 14.92
N LYS A 516 19.74 15.21 15.12
CA LYS A 516 19.27 16.57 15.48
C LYS A 516 19.90 17.21 16.72
N ASP A 517 20.48 16.41 17.62
CA ASP A 517 21.11 16.87 18.85
C ASP A 517 22.65 16.99 18.71
N CYS A 518 23.18 16.76 17.51
CA CYS A 518 24.60 16.69 17.20
C CYS A 518 25.01 17.71 16.13
N TYR A 519 26.27 18.11 16.17
CA TYR A 519 26.82 19.09 15.24
C TYR A 519 28.19 18.67 14.70
N PHE A 520 28.54 19.12 13.51
CA PHE A 520 29.90 18.95 12.99
C PHE A 520 30.91 19.79 13.78
N PRO A 521 32.14 19.28 14.00
CA PRO A 521 33.22 20.05 14.62
C PRO A 521 33.66 21.22 13.72
N SER A 522 33.88 22.39 14.32
CA SER A 522 34.52 23.56 13.71
C SER A 522 36.00 23.60 14.03
N ASP A 523 36.82 24.29 13.22
CA ASP A 523 38.29 24.31 13.29
C ASP A 523 38.89 24.59 14.70
N ASP A 524 38.15 25.25 15.59
CA ASP A 524 38.63 25.65 16.93
C ASP A 524 37.96 24.92 18.12
N VAL A 525 36.99 24.00 17.91
CA VAL A 525 36.23 23.34 19.00
C VAL A 525 35.90 21.88 18.68
N GLU A 526 36.67 20.95 19.25
CA GLU A 526 36.44 19.49 19.13
C GLU A 526 35.47 18.93 20.18
N HIS A 527 35.34 19.58 21.34
CA HIS A 527 34.45 19.19 22.42
C HIS A 527 33.67 20.38 22.96
N ASP A 528 32.34 20.23 23.05
CA ASP A 528 31.45 21.26 23.58
C ASP A 528 30.32 20.58 24.36
N GLU A 529 30.27 20.82 25.67
CA GLU A 529 29.24 20.24 26.56
C GLU A 529 27.82 20.69 26.18
N LYS A 530 27.67 21.85 25.52
CA LYS A 530 26.38 22.42 25.12
C LYS A 530 25.98 22.03 23.71
N PHE A 531 26.95 21.84 22.82
CA PHE A 531 26.73 21.45 21.43
C PHE A 531 27.55 20.19 21.09
N PRO A 532 27.02 18.98 21.35
CA PRO A 532 27.75 17.74 21.15
C PRO A 532 28.31 17.64 19.73
N ARG A 533 29.64 17.42 19.62
CA ARG A 533 30.32 17.28 18.34
C ARG A 533 30.34 15.83 17.89
N VAL A 534 30.05 15.57 16.63
CA VAL A 534 30.24 14.24 16.04
C VAL A 534 31.73 13.90 16.03
N ALA A 535 32.08 12.67 16.42
CA ALA A 535 33.46 12.20 16.39
C ALA A 535 34.01 12.25 14.96
N LYS A 536 35.11 12.97 14.73
CA LYS A 536 35.65 13.19 13.38
C LYS A 536 35.99 11.88 12.64
N GLY A 537 36.45 10.86 13.38
CA GLY A 537 36.82 9.56 12.83
C GLY A 537 35.68 8.81 12.12
N VAL A 538 34.42 9.04 12.48
CA VAL A 538 33.28 8.27 11.92
C VAL A 538 32.86 8.71 10.51
N TYR A 539 33.43 9.80 9.98
CA TYR A 539 33.20 10.25 8.61
C TYR A 539 34.49 10.66 7.87
N SER A 540 35.66 10.50 8.50
CA SER A 540 36.95 10.89 7.91
C SER A 540 38.14 9.97 8.24
N SER A 541 37.92 8.75 8.74
CA SER A 541 38.99 7.83 9.17
C SER A 541 39.66 7.07 8.02
N GLU A 542 38.91 6.63 7.01
CA GLU A 542 39.48 5.76 5.95
C GLU A 542 40.13 6.52 4.79
N LYS A 543 40.89 5.82 3.93
CA LYS A 543 41.41 6.37 2.66
C LYS A 543 40.36 6.44 1.53
N ASN A 544 39.21 5.79 1.70
CA ASN A 544 38.18 5.72 0.67
C ASN A 544 37.29 6.98 0.69
N LYS A 545 37.50 7.86 -0.29
CA LYS A 545 36.77 9.13 -0.41
C LYS A 545 35.27 8.97 -0.65
N ASP A 546 34.84 7.85 -1.26
CA ASP A 546 33.42 7.59 -1.53
C ASP A 546 32.67 7.24 -0.23
N GLN A 547 33.24 6.36 0.60
CA GLN A 547 32.68 6.02 1.91
C GLN A 547 32.64 7.23 2.84
N GLN A 548 33.69 8.05 2.90
CA GLN A 548 33.68 9.29 3.68
C GLN A 548 32.55 10.23 3.27
N LYS A 549 32.37 10.40 1.95
CA LYS A 549 31.31 11.25 1.40
C LYS A 549 29.93 10.73 1.82
N LYS A 550 29.67 9.44 1.63
CA LYS A 550 28.39 8.79 1.99
C LYS A 550 28.10 8.82 3.49
N ALA A 551 29.11 8.58 4.32
CA ALA A 551 28.97 8.67 5.77
C ALA A 551 28.65 10.11 6.22
N ARG A 552 29.23 11.12 5.56
CA ARG A 552 28.91 12.52 5.82
C ARG A 552 27.50 12.89 5.35
N GLU A 553 27.13 12.51 4.12
CA GLU A 553 25.79 12.73 3.56
C GLU A 553 24.72 12.09 4.46
N PHE A 554 24.95 10.87 4.94
CA PHE A 554 24.08 10.21 5.92
C PHE A 554 23.87 11.05 7.19
N LEU A 555 24.95 11.59 7.78
CA LEU A 555 24.86 12.42 8.98
C LEU A 555 24.07 13.70 8.72
N GLU A 556 24.27 14.34 7.56
CA GLU A 556 23.51 15.51 7.13
C GLU A 556 22.01 15.16 6.95
N ASP A 557 21.70 14.00 6.36
CA ASP A 557 20.32 13.52 6.13
C ASP A 557 19.56 13.25 7.44
N ILE A 558 20.26 12.90 8.53
CA ILE A 558 19.66 12.68 9.87
C ILE A 558 19.68 13.92 10.77
N ASP A 559 19.78 15.12 10.18
CA ASP A 559 19.77 16.44 10.83
C ASP A 559 21.04 16.80 11.64
N VAL A 560 22.20 16.21 11.35
CA VAL A 560 23.48 16.75 11.90
C VAL A 560 23.85 18.02 11.13
N SER A 561 24.03 19.13 11.84
CA SER A 561 24.27 20.45 11.24
C SER A 561 25.54 21.13 11.75
N GLU A 562 25.96 22.22 11.12
CA GLU A 562 26.99 23.11 11.67
C GLU A 562 26.36 24.06 12.70
N VAL A 563 27.11 24.51 13.71
CA VAL A 563 26.58 25.45 14.70
C VAL A 563 26.40 26.83 14.09
N GLU A 564 25.16 27.26 13.90
CA GLU A 564 24.85 28.60 13.44
C GLU A 564 24.82 29.62 14.60
N GLU A 565 24.98 30.89 14.26
CA GLU A 565 24.89 32.00 15.24
C GLU A 565 23.49 32.11 15.86
N SER A 566 22.43 31.66 15.17
CA SER A 566 21.07 31.57 15.71
C SER A 566 20.96 30.55 16.84
N ASP A 567 21.65 29.41 16.75
CA ASP A 567 21.59 28.34 17.76
C ASP A 567 22.24 28.80 19.07
N ARG A 568 23.33 29.57 18.94
CA ARG A 568 23.99 30.25 20.07
C ARG A 568 23.07 31.25 20.75
N VAL A 569 22.32 32.04 19.97
CA VAL A 569 21.35 33.00 20.49
C VAL A 569 20.18 32.29 21.17
N GLU A 570 19.67 31.20 20.61
CA GLU A 570 18.61 30.39 21.25
C GLU A 570 19.07 29.80 22.59
N ALA A 571 20.31 29.30 22.66
CA ALA A 571 20.89 28.82 23.91
C ALA A 571 20.99 29.92 24.98
N ILE A 572 21.41 31.14 24.60
CA ILE A 572 21.44 32.31 25.50
C ILE A 572 20.03 32.64 26.00
N LEU A 573 19.03 32.63 25.12
CA LEU A 573 17.63 32.91 25.46
C LEU A 573 17.08 31.89 26.48
N LYS A 574 17.29 30.59 26.25
CA LYS A 574 16.89 29.50 27.16
C LYS A 574 17.55 29.65 28.53
N GLN A 575 18.85 29.96 28.57
CA GLN A 575 19.63 30.00 29.80
C GLN A 575 19.37 31.27 30.65
N ARG A 576 19.24 32.45 30.00
CA ARG A 576 19.27 33.76 30.70
C ARG A 576 17.98 34.55 30.63
N TYR A 577 17.04 34.21 29.74
CA TYR A 577 15.81 34.99 29.50
C TYR A 577 14.53 34.13 29.64
N GLY A 578 14.65 32.91 30.14
CA GLY A 578 13.55 32.02 30.51
C GLY A 578 12.79 32.49 31.76
N LYS A 579 11.55 31.99 31.94
CA LYS A 579 10.68 32.35 33.07
C LYS A 579 11.33 31.92 34.40
N GLY A 580 11.82 32.88 35.18
CA GLY A 580 12.49 32.64 36.48
C GLY A 580 14.03 32.59 36.45
N SER A 581 14.65 32.71 35.28
CA SER A 581 16.12 32.61 35.09
C SER A 581 16.75 33.92 34.59
N ILE A 582 16.08 35.05 34.83
CA ILE A 582 16.46 36.34 34.24
C ILE A 582 17.74 36.87 34.87
N CYS A 583 18.84 36.85 34.12
CA CYS A 583 20.15 37.32 34.57
C CYS A 583 20.51 38.65 33.89
N GLY A 584 20.45 39.75 34.65
CA GLY A 584 20.72 41.09 34.12
C GLY A 584 22.20 41.44 33.88
N GLN A 585 23.15 40.60 34.33
CA GLN A 585 24.58 40.95 34.35
C GLN A 585 25.22 41.10 32.95
N HIS A 586 24.71 40.39 31.94
CA HIS A 586 25.28 40.40 30.57
C HIS A 586 24.32 40.99 29.53
N HIS A 587 23.24 41.64 29.96
CA HIS A 587 22.17 42.04 29.06
C HIS A 587 22.60 43.03 27.97
N GLU A 588 23.53 43.93 28.28
CA GLU A 588 24.03 44.89 27.30
C GLU A 588 24.72 44.20 26.10
N GLN A 589 25.50 43.16 26.35
CA GLN A 589 26.18 42.40 25.30
C GLN A 589 25.18 41.54 24.52
N ASP A 590 24.27 40.89 25.25
CA ASP A 590 23.24 40.03 24.67
C ASP A 590 22.30 40.81 23.74
N ILE A 591 21.80 41.99 24.16
CA ILE A 591 20.88 42.79 23.35
C ILE A 591 21.56 43.33 22.07
N LYS A 592 22.85 43.70 22.13
CA LYS A 592 23.63 44.08 20.94
C LYS A 592 23.77 42.91 19.96
N ARG A 593 23.98 41.69 20.48
CA ARG A 593 24.05 40.44 19.68
C ARG A 593 22.69 40.09 19.05
N PHE A 594 21.60 40.26 19.79
CA PHE A 594 20.25 40.02 19.29
C PHE A 594 19.87 40.99 18.17
N ILE A 595 20.20 42.27 18.33
CA ILE A 595 20.01 43.29 17.28
C ILE A 595 20.80 42.90 16.02
N ALA A 596 22.09 42.58 16.17
CA ALA A 596 22.94 42.20 15.03
C ALA A 596 22.45 40.93 14.30
N LEU A 597 21.89 39.94 15.02
CA LEU A 597 21.30 38.75 14.41
C LEU A 597 20.09 39.12 13.55
N ILE A 598 19.17 39.92 14.07
CA ILE A 598 17.94 40.29 13.35
C ILE A 598 18.22 41.23 12.17
N GLU A 599 19.23 42.08 12.27
CA GLU A 599 19.68 42.91 11.14
C GLU A 599 20.23 42.06 9.98
N LYS A 600 20.95 40.97 10.29
CA LYS A 600 21.45 40.03 9.28
C LYS A 600 20.38 39.05 8.79
N GLN A 601 19.50 38.59 9.68
CA GLN A 601 18.50 37.56 9.42
C GLN A 601 17.11 37.97 9.97
N PRO A 602 16.35 38.81 9.23
CA PRO A 602 15.05 39.30 9.68
C PRO A 602 13.97 38.22 9.91
N SER A 603 14.13 37.03 9.32
CA SER A 603 13.19 35.91 9.47
C SER A 603 13.24 35.23 10.85
N ARG A 604 14.33 35.42 11.61
CA ARG A 604 14.55 34.75 12.91
C ARG A 604 13.86 35.45 14.10
N THR A 605 12.98 36.41 13.85
CA THR A 605 12.24 37.18 14.89
C THR A 605 11.42 36.29 15.85
N LEU A 606 10.91 35.15 15.35
CA LEU A 606 10.11 34.21 16.13
C LEU A 606 10.85 33.58 17.32
N LEU A 607 12.19 33.51 17.26
CA LEU A 607 13.02 32.97 18.35
C LEU A 607 12.80 33.70 19.68
N PHE A 608 12.50 35.00 19.62
CA PHE A 608 12.43 35.88 20.79
C PHE A 608 11.03 35.98 21.42
N LYS A 609 9.99 35.49 20.73
CA LYS A 609 8.56 35.71 21.08
C LYS A 609 8.21 35.34 22.53
N ASN A 610 8.81 34.27 23.03
CA ASN A 610 8.47 33.69 24.34
C ASN A 610 9.39 34.11 25.49
N TYR A 611 10.43 34.92 25.24
CA TYR A 611 11.46 35.27 26.20
C TYR A 611 11.32 36.70 26.74
N PHE A 612 11.76 36.93 27.97
CA PHE A 612 11.65 38.21 28.67
C PHE A 612 12.85 39.11 28.37
N ILE A 613 12.98 39.57 27.12
CA ILE A 613 14.19 40.25 26.63
C ILE A 613 14.21 41.77 26.82
N PHE A 614 13.07 42.41 27.09
CA PHE A 614 13.00 43.88 27.22
C PHE A 614 12.85 44.33 28.67
N LYS A 615 13.61 45.35 29.05
CA LYS A 615 13.38 46.11 30.28
C LYS A 615 12.21 47.06 30.10
N ILE A 616 11.29 47.07 31.05
CA ILE A 616 10.13 47.97 31.06
C ILE A 616 10.16 48.90 32.27
N ASP A 617 9.56 50.06 32.11
CA ASP A 617 9.34 51.00 33.20
C ASP A 617 7.93 50.80 33.79
N LYS A 618 7.84 50.63 35.11
CA LYS A 618 6.57 50.46 35.83
C LYS A 618 6.20 51.63 36.74
N ASN A 619 7.00 52.70 36.82
CA ASN A 619 6.75 53.92 37.62
C ASN A 619 6.31 53.74 39.11
N LEU A 620 6.33 52.52 39.67
CA LEU A 620 5.72 52.20 40.97
C LEU A 620 6.73 51.73 42.03
N ASP A 621 7.91 51.28 41.63
CA ASP A 621 9.00 50.86 42.52
C ASP A 621 10.31 50.97 41.72
N ASN A 622 11.40 51.48 42.29
CA ASN A 622 12.76 51.57 41.69
C ASN A 622 13.41 50.19 41.35
N LYS A 623 12.64 49.22 40.84
CA LYS A 623 13.03 47.86 40.48
C LYS A 623 12.96 47.69 38.97
N THR A 624 13.94 46.99 38.41
CA THR A 624 13.97 46.62 36.99
C THR A 624 13.00 45.48 36.71
N TRP A 625 12.10 45.68 35.76
CA TRP A 625 11.14 44.68 35.32
C TRP A 625 11.44 44.21 33.90
N TRP A 626 11.15 42.94 33.63
CA TRP A 626 11.43 42.30 32.35
C TRP A 626 10.16 41.81 31.67
N ALA A 627 10.11 41.98 30.35
CA ALA A 627 8.91 41.82 29.57
C ALA A 627 9.17 41.07 28.25
N LYS A 628 8.15 40.35 27.79
CA LYS A 628 8.11 39.78 26.44
C LYS A 628 7.84 40.87 25.42
N PRO A 629 8.28 40.73 24.17
CA PRO A 629 8.01 41.71 23.11
C PRO A 629 6.52 42.09 22.96
N SER A 630 5.61 41.12 23.11
CA SER A 630 4.17 41.32 22.91
C SER A 630 3.48 42.23 23.93
N ILE A 631 4.10 42.45 25.10
CA ILE A 631 3.55 43.26 26.19
C ILE A 631 4.23 44.64 26.29
N VAL A 632 5.09 44.97 25.33
CA VAL A 632 5.83 46.24 25.27
C VAL A 632 5.21 47.13 24.19
N PHE A 633 5.11 48.43 24.47
CA PHE A 633 4.90 49.45 23.44
C PHE A 633 6.11 50.37 23.33
N LEU A 634 6.32 50.90 22.12
CA LEU A 634 7.32 51.93 21.88
C LEU A 634 6.65 53.30 21.95
N ASP A 635 7.28 54.23 22.67
CA ASP A 635 6.96 55.64 22.62
C ASP A 635 8.28 56.46 22.64
N SER A 636 8.20 57.78 22.74
CA SER A 636 9.40 58.64 22.93
C SER A 636 10.25 58.13 24.11
N PRO A 637 11.59 58.02 23.98
CA PRO A 637 12.47 58.56 22.93
C PRO A 637 12.68 57.63 21.71
N TYR A 638 12.21 56.38 21.74
CA TYR A 638 12.49 55.38 20.70
C TYR A 638 11.64 55.57 19.45
N ARG A 639 10.40 56.04 19.62
CA ARG A 639 9.48 56.40 18.52
C ARG A 639 8.32 57.23 19.04
N ASP A 640 8.07 58.43 18.52
CA ASP A 640 6.89 59.21 18.91
C ASP A 640 5.59 58.56 18.39
N THR A 641 4.92 57.77 19.24
CA THR A 641 3.63 57.14 18.89
C THR A 641 2.49 57.73 19.69
N GLY A 642 2.74 58.26 20.89
CA GLY A 642 1.70 58.76 21.81
C GLY A 642 0.88 57.66 22.49
N LEU A 643 1.41 56.43 22.51
CA LEU A 643 0.73 55.26 23.12
C LEU A 643 0.75 55.33 24.65
N GLY A 644 1.72 56.05 25.23
CA GLY A 644 1.77 56.35 26.66
C GLY A 644 0.48 57.00 27.14
N ALA A 645 -0.03 58.00 26.41
CA ALA A 645 -1.27 58.69 26.77
C ALA A 645 -2.52 57.77 26.80
N TYR A 646 -2.51 56.68 26.02
CA TYR A 646 -3.55 55.65 26.07
C TYR A 646 -3.38 54.75 27.30
N TYR A 647 -2.20 54.14 27.46
CA TYR A 647 -1.95 53.20 28.55
C TYR A 647 -1.92 53.84 29.94
N ASP A 648 -1.57 55.13 30.05
CA ASP A 648 -1.65 55.91 31.29
C ASP A 648 -3.09 56.23 31.71
N ALA A 649 -4.01 56.29 30.75
CA ALA A 649 -5.42 56.54 31.03
C ALA A 649 -6.20 55.26 31.42
N LEU A 650 -5.62 54.08 31.17
CA LEU A 650 -6.19 52.80 31.59
C LEU A 650 -5.92 52.54 33.09
N GLY A 651 -6.90 51.95 33.79
CA GLY A 651 -6.77 51.59 35.21
C GLY A 651 -5.82 50.41 35.44
N GLU A 652 -5.44 50.18 36.71
CA GLU A 652 -4.50 49.10 37.12
C GLU A 652 -5.00 47.68 36.79
N ASP A 653 -6.31 47.48 36.66
CA ASP A 653 -6.96 46.18 36.38
C ASP A 653 -7.08 45.85 34.88
N SER A 654 -6.52 46.65 33.98
CA SER A 654 -6.59 46.46 32.52
C SER A 654 -5.45 45.59 31.97
N ASP A 655 -5.63 44.99 30.78
CA ASP A 655 -4.58 44.28 30.01
C ASP A 655 -3.51 45.26 29.47
N ARG A 656 -2.82 45.95 30.38
CA ARG A 656 -1.90 47.04 30.09
C ARG A 656 -0.57 46.53 29.50
N LYS A 657 -0.14 47.16 28.41
CA LYS A 657 1.23 47.06 27.89
C LYS A 657 2.12 48.13 28.55
N TRP A 658 3.42 47.89 28.57
CA TRP A 658 4.39 48.75 29.28
C TRP A 658 5.34 49.44 28.30
N ALA A 659 5.76 50.66 28.66
CA ALA A 659 6.74 51.40 27.87
C ALA A 659 8.10 50.72 27.93
N LEU A 660 8.79 50.66 26.80
CA LEU A 660 10.20 50.26 26.77
C LEU A 660 11.02 51.24 27.64
N SER A 661 11.81 50.71 28.57
CA SER A 661 12.52 51.52 29.57
C SER A 661 13.47 52.53 28.90
N PRO A 662 13.55 53.80 29.35
CA PRO A 662 14.53 54.78 28.85
C PRO A 662 15.98 54.43 29.24
N GLU A 663 16.21 53.44 30.13
CA GLU A 663 17.56 53.03 30.55
C GLU A 663 18.46 52.58 29.40
N TYR A 664 17.90 52.13 28.27
CA TYR A 664 18.70 51.69 27.13
C TYR A 664 19.52 52.82 26.48
N GLU A 665 19.18 54.09 26.71
CA GLU A 665 20.02 55.23 26.31
C GLU A 665 21.42 55.16 26.94
N LYS A 666 21.54 54.59 28.14
CA LYS A 666 22.81 54.42 28.85
C LYS A 666 23.71 53.34 28.23
N TYR A 667 23.18 52.48 27.36
CA TYR A 667 23.93 51.38 26.73
C TYR A 667 24.64 51.78 25.43
N GLY A 668 24.52 53.06 25.03
CA GLY A 668 25.10 53.57 23.80
C GLY A 668 24.52 52.93 22.53
N ILE A 669 23.29 52.41 22.62
CA ILE A 669 22.55 51.87 21.48
C ILE A 669 21.73 53.02 20.89
N ASP A 670 21.85 53.25 19.59
CA ASP A 670 21.03 54.24 18.88
C ASP A 670 19.53 53.97 19.12
N PRO A 671 18.75 54.96 19.64
CA PRO A 671 17.33 54.78 19.95
C PRO A 671 16.49 54.32 18.76
N GLU A 672 16.80 54.80 17.55
CA GLU A 672 16.10 54.39 16.33
C GLU A 672 16.39 52.92 15.98
N ARG A 673 17.65 52.50 16.11
CA ARG A 673 18.08 51.10 15.93
C ARG A 673 17.40 50.14 16.91
N LEU A 674 17.32 50.50 18.20
CA LEU A 674 16.61 49.71 19.21
C LEU A 674 15.09 49.69 18.95
N GLY A 675 14.52 50.83 18.55
CA GLY A 675 13.11 50.94 18.17
C GLY A 675 12.74 50.04 16.98
N LYS A 676 13.60 49.99 15.95
CA LYS A 676 13.42 49.06 14.80
C LYS A 676 13.46 47.60 15.23
N PHE A 677 14.43 47.24 16.08
CA PHE A 677 14.53 45.89 16.63
C PHE A 677 13.28 45.52 17.45
N ALA A 678 12.88 46.36 18.41
CA ALA A 678 11.72 46.11 19.25
C ALA A 678 10.42 46.01 18.44
N LYS A 679 10.23 46.86 17.42
CA LYS A 679 9.13 46.74 16.46
C LYS A 679 9.15 45.39 15.73
N ALA A 680 10.30 44.95 15.24
CA ALA A 680 10.45 43.67 14.56
C ALA A 680 10.15 42.47 15.47
N MET A 681 10.41 42.59 16.78
CA MET A 681 10.09 41.56 17.78
C MET A 681 8.61 41.53 18.19
N GLY A 682 7.81 42.53 17.79
CA GLY A 682 6.38 42.62 18.10
C GLY A 682 5.99 43.65 19.16
N ALA A 683 6.87 44.61 19.47
CA ALA A 683 6.49 45.76 20.29
C ALA A 683 5.45 46.62 19.56
N GLN A 684 4.44 47.07 20.30
CA GLN A 684 3.34 47.85 19.74
C GLN A 684 3.80 49.25 19.34
N THR A 685 3.42 49.69 18.13
CA THR A 685 3.77 51.02 17.60
C THR A 685 2.58 51.83 17.08
N LYS A 686 1.37 51.26 17.17
CA LYS A 686 0.09 51.90 16.84
C LYS A 686 -1.01 51.30 17.71
N LEU A 687 -2.17 51.95 17.83
CA LEU A 687 -3.32 51.32 18.49
C LEU A 687 -3.77 50.08 17.70
N GLU A 688 -3.97 48.97 18.40
CA GLU A 688 -4.39 47.71 17.79
C GLU A 688 -5.91 47.65 17.72
N VAL A 689 -6.45 47.70 16.50
CA VAL A 689 -7.87 47.41 16.23
C VAL A 689 -8.05 45.90 16.26
N LYS A 690 -8.93 45.42 17.14
CA LYS A 690 -9.30 44.02 17.26
C LYS A 690 -10.59 43.76 16.48
N GLN A 691 -10.61 42.64 15.77
CA GLN A 691 -11.85 42.09 15.25
C GLN A 691 -12.67 41.52 16.41
N GLN A 692 -13.96 41.84 16.43
CA GLN A 692 -14.95 41.30 17.35
C GLN A 692 -16.19 40.84 16.58
N GLU A 693 -17.09 40.13 17.25
CA GLU A 693 -18.43 39.91 16.73
C GLU A 693 -19.28 41.17 16.91
N ILE A 694 -20.24 41.41 16.01
CA ILE A 694 -21.15 42.56 16.09
C ILE A 694 -21.90 42.51 17.45
N PRO A 695 -21.69 43.48 18.35
CA PRO A 695 -22.25 43.41 19.68
C PRO A 695 -23.75 43.76 19.67
N ARG A 696 -24.53 43.26 20.64
CA ARG A 696 -25.99 43.49 20.67
C ARG A 696 -26.39 44.95 20.81
N ASN A 697 -25.51 45.79 21.35
CA ASN A 697 -25.69 47.23 21.49
C ASN A 697 -25.23 48.02 20.25
N HIS A 698 -24.81 47.35 19.17
CA HIS A 698 -24.45 47.99 17.92
C HIS A 698 -25.65 48.75 17.36
N PRO A 699 -25.51 50.03 16.96
CA PRO A 699 -26.64 50.84 16.48
C PRO A 699 -27.39 50.20 15.30
N GLU A 700 -26.65 49.54 14.41
CA GLU A 700 -27.19 48.87 13.22
C GLU A 700 -27.38 47.34 13.42
N TYR A 701 -27.44 46.85 14.66
CA TYR A 701 -27.49 45.40 14.95
C TYR A 701 -28.67 44.68 14.27
N SER A 702 -29.87 45.25 14.36
CA SER A 702 -31.09 44.69 13.78
C SER A 702 -30.97 44.53 12.27
N ASP A 703 -30.50 45.59 11.61
CA ASP A 703 -30.36 45.64 10.16
C ASP A 703 -29.28 44.68 9.67
N LEU A 704 -28.11 44.66 10.33
CA LEU A 704 -27.04 43.71 10.00
C LEU A 704 -27.50 42.26 10.16
N LYS A 705 -28.20 41.90 11.25
CA LYS A 705 -28.68 40.52 11.49
C LYS A 705 -29.85 40.10 10.60
N SER A 706 -30.52 41.04 9.93
CA SER A 706 -31.60 40.77 8.99
C SER A 706 -31.15 40.19 7.64
N ALA A 707 -29.84 40.05 7.42
CA ALA A 707 -29.26 39.54 6.16
C ALA A 707 -29.95 38.27 5.62
N PRO A 708 -30.13 38.13 4.30
CA PRO A 708 -30.88 37.02 3.70
C PRO A 708 -30.21 35.65 3.90
N GLY A 709 -31.03 34.60 4.02
CA GLY A 709 -30.59 33.20 4.16
C GLY A 709 -31.44 32.39 5.15
N GLU A 710 -31.87 31.19 4.73
CA GLU A 710 -32.82 30.34 5.47
C GLU A 710 -32.19 29.50 6.60
N ARG A 711 -30.87 29.25 6.53
CA ARG A 711 -30.13 28.44 7.51
C ARG A 711 -28.79 29.11 7.85
N LEU A 712 -28.36 28.99 9.10
CA LEU A 712 -27.06 29.46 9.57
C LEU A 712 -25.99 28.40 9.23
N SER A 713 -25.13 28.68 8.25
CA SER A 713 -24.00 27.82 7.88
C SER A 713 -22.88 28.65 7.27
N ASN A 714 -21.65 28.60 7.79
CA ASN A 714 -20.56 29.52 7.39
C ASN A 714 -20.91 31.00 7.62
N VAL A 715 -21.37 31.32 8.83
CA VAL A 715 -21.75 32.68 9.23
C VAL A 715 -20.52 33.58 9.25
N ILE A 716 -20.62 34.76 8.64
CA ILE A 716 -19.64 35.84 8.80
C ILE A 716 -20.29 36.87 9.72
N ASN A 717 -19.63 37.19 10.84
CA ASN A 717 -20.09 38.15 11.84
C ASN A 717 -18.87 38.96 12.30
N ILE A 718 -18.57 40.03 11.57
CA ILE A 718 -17.33 40.79 11.73
C ILE A 718 -17.67 42.23 12.07
N ASP A 719 -17.09 42.72 13.15
CA ASP A 719 -17.04 44.11 13.56
C ASP A 719 -15.65 44.41 14.13
N HIS A 720 -15.34 45.68 14.32
CA HIS A 720 -14.01 46.15 14.73
C HIS A 720 -14.10 47.10 15.91
N THR A 721 -13.20 46.92 16.88
CA THR A 721 -13.12 47.76 18.07
C THR A 721 -11.68 47.95 18.53
N ILE A 722 -11.45 48.99 19.34
CA ILE A 722 -10.21 49.13 20.11
C ILE A 722 -10.58 48.84 21.58
N PRO A 723 -9.86 47.96 22.29
CA PRO A 723 -10.11 47.70 23.70
C PRO A 723 -10.15 49.00 24.51
N GLU A 724 -11.15 49.17 25.37
CA GLU A 724 -11.31 50.35 26.22
C GLU A 724 -11.24 51.70 25.46
N PHE A 725 -11.64 51.72 24.17
CA PHE A 725 -11.51 52.91 23.32
C PHE A 725 -12.13 54.18 23.92
N LYS A 726 -13.22 54.01 24.67
CA LYS A 726 -13.94 55.10 25.35
C LYS A 726 -13.05 55.89 26.31
N VAL A 727 -11.97 55.32 26.84
CA VAL A 727 -10.99 56.02 27.70
C VAL A 727 -10.24 57.13 26.95
N LEU A 728 -10.05 56.97 25.63
CA LEU A 728 -9.47 58.02 24.78
C LEU A 728 -10.47 59.15 24.48
N LEU A 729 -11.76 58.83 24.49
CA LEU A 729 -12.85 59.77 24.24
C LEU A 729 -13.29 60.49 25.53
N ASP A 730 -13.08 59.87 26.69
CA ASP A 730 -13.33 60.47 28.00
C ASP A 730 -12.23 61.47 28.37
N LYS A 731 -12.64 62.70 28.74
CA LYS A 731 -11.77 63.87 28.96
C LYS A 731 -10.73 64.03 27.82
N PRO A 732 -11.16 64.46 26.63
CA PRO A 732 -10.26 64.60 25.48
C PRO A 732 -9.16 65.63 25.75
N ASN A 733 -7.96 65.34 25.28
CA ASN A 733 -6.83 66.27 25.26
C ASN A 733 -6.12 66.19 23.91
N LEU A 734 -5.14 67.07 23.67
CA LEU A 734 -4.48 67.17 22.37
C LEU A 734 -3.71 65.88 22.00
N ASP A 735 -3.09 65.22 22.97
CA ASP A 735 -2.31 63.99 22.74
C ASP A 735 -3.19 62.79 22.40
N LYS A 736 -4.30 62.62 23.13
CA LYS A 736 -5.34 61.61 22.85
C LYS A 736 -5.97 61.86 21.48
N ALA A 737 -6.35 63.10 21.17
CA ALA A 737 -6.94 63.45 19.89
C ALA A 737 -5.95 63.20 18.73
N ARG A 738 -4.66 63.52 18.91
CA ARG A 738 -3.61 63.25 17.91
C ARG A 738 -3.37 61.75 17.73
N LEU A 739 -3.40 60.97 18.81
CA LEU A 739 -3.30 59.50 18.74
C LEU A 739 -4.48 58.91 17.96
N ILE A 740 -5.71 59.34 18.24
CA ILE A 740 -6.90 58.93 17.49
C ILE A 740 -6.73 59.32 16.02
N TRP A 741 -6.37 60.57 15.73
CA TRP A 741 -6.20 61.05 14.35
C TRP A 741 -5.15 60.26 13.57
N ARG A 742 -3.95 60.06 14.14
CA ARG A 742 -2.88 59.23 13.54
C ARG A 742 -3.33 57.79 13.32
N THR A 743 -4.12 57.24 14.25
CA THR A 743 -4.66 55.88 14.12
C THR A 743 -5.62 55.82 12.93
N MET A 744 -6.59 56.72 12.86
CA MET A 744 -7.53 56.82 11.73
C MET A 744 -6.83 57.02 10.38
N ASP A 745 -5.80 57.86 10.34
CA ASP A 745 -5.06 58.16 9.13
C ASP A 745 -4.33 56.95 8.54
N SER A 746 -3.99 55.98 9.41
CA SER A 746 -3.23 54.78 9.07
C SER A 746 -4.08 53.50 8.97
N LEU A 747 -5.38 53.59 9.22
CA LEU A 747 -6.30 52.45 9.19
C LEU A 747 -6.77 52.16 7.77
N ASP A 748 -6.90 50.87 7.46
CA ASP A 748 -7.55 50.40 6.23
C ASP A 748 -9.07 50.62 6.32
N ASP A 749 -9.70 50.87 5.18
CA ASP A 749 -11.13 51.15 5.07
C ASP A 749 -11.98 49.94 5.54
N ASP A 750 -11.44 48.72 5.43
CA ASP A 750 -12.07 47.49 5.92
C ASP A 750 -12.38 47.52 7.44
N TYR A 751 -11.61 48.27 8.24
CA TYR A 751 -11.83 48.40 9.69
C TYR A 751 -12.97 49.38 10.05
N LEU A 752 -13.38 50.21 9.09
CA LEU A 752 -14.44 51.21 9.27
C LEU A 752 -15.83 50.59 9.12
N GLU A 753 -15.91 49.34 8.66
CA GLU A 753 -17.16 48.65 8.37
C GLU A 753 -17.36 47.40 9.24
N SER A 754 -18.62 47.12 9.53
CA SER A 754 -19.11 45.87 10.07
C SER A 754 -19.81 45.09 8.95
N LYS A 755 -19.68 43.76 8.93
CA LYS A 755 -20.30 42.90 7.91
C LYS A 755 -20.89 41.62 8.48
N TYR A 756 -22.09 41.29 8.04
CA TYR A 756 -22.82 40.10 8.47
C TYR A 756 -23.36 39.29 7.28
N ARG A 757 -23.24 37.96 7.36
CA ARG A 757 -23.81 37.01 6.39
C ARG A 757 -24.21 35.70 7.08
N LYS A 758 -25.43 35.21 6.81
CA LYS A 758 -25.97 33.98 7.42
C LYS A 758 -25.41 32.69 6.81
N ASN A 759 -25.21 32.66 5.48
CA ASN A 759 -24.61 31.53 4.81
C ASN A 759 -23.88 31.88 3.51
N ALA A 760 -23.09 30.93 2.98
CA ALA A 760 -22.26 31.14 1.79
C ALA A 760 -23.05 31.56 0.54
N THR A 761 -24.33 31.18 0.46
CA THR A 761 -25.25 31.53 -0.65
C THR A 761 -26.01 32.83 -0.44
N GLY A 762 -26.02 33.40 0.76
CA GLY A 762 -26.72 34.64 1.10
C GLY A 762 -25.86 35.89 0.89
N GLY A 763 -26.49 37.04 0.63
CA GLY A 763 -25.81 38.33 0.51
C GLY A 763 -25.26 38.86 1.85
N PHE A 764 -24.29 39.76 1.78
CA PHE A 764 -23.77 40.50 2.94
C PHE A 764 -24.64 41.71 3.26
N HIS A 765 -24.85 41.98 4.54
CA HIS A 765 -25.19 43.31 5.02
C HIS A 765 -23.93 43.98 5.55
N TYR A 766 -23.77 45.26 5.23
CA TYR A 766 -22.65 46.11 5.65
C TYR A 766 -23.19 47.25 6.51
N GLY A 767 -22.38 47.70 7.46
CA GLY A 767 -22.68 48.80 8.37
C GLY A 767 -21.41 49.53 8.78
N ALA A 768 -21.52 50.64 9.51
CA ALA A 768 -20.35 51.24 10.13
C ALA A 768 -19.85 50.35 11.29
N SER A 769 -18.55 50.38 11.61
CA SER A 769 -18.02 49.62 12.74
C SER A 769 -18.39 50.26 14.09
N SER A 770 -18.40 49.46 15.16
CA SER A 770 -18.68 49.96 16.53
C SER A 770 -17.82 51.17 16.89
N PHE A 771 -16.54 51.11 16.53
CA PHE A 771 -15.58 52.16 16.78
C PHE A 771 -15.89 53.46 16.01
N VAL A 772 -16.39 53.39 14.77
CA VAL A 772 -16.86 54.57 14.03
C VAL A 772 -18.06 55.22 14.72
N HIS A 773 -19.00 54.41 15.23
CA HIS A 773 -20.13 54.94 15.99
C HIS A 773 -19.71 55.61 17.30
N ASP A 774 -18.73 55.06 18.02
CA ASP A 774 -18.16 55.70 19.21
C ASP A 774 -17.51 57.06 18.87
N LEU A 775 -16.80 57.16 17.75
CA LEU A 775 -16.22 58.41 17.27
C LEU A 775 -17.29 59.47 16.91
N ARG A 776 -18.39 59.08 16.25
CA ARG A 776 -19.51 59.99 15.92
C ARG A 776 -20.16 60.57 17.18
N ARG A 777 -20.29 59.74 18.22
CA ARG A 777 -21.00 60.09 19.47
C ARG A 777 -20.20 60.92 20.45
N ALA A 778 -18.87 60.96 20.33
CA ALA A 778 -18.02 61.69 21.27
C ALA A 778 -17.56 63.04 20.71
N ALA A 779 -17.42 64.03 21.59
CA ALA A 779 -16.82 65.32 21.27
C ALA A 779 -15.30 65.24 21.47
N TRP A 780 -14.56 64.84 20.43
CA TRP A 780 -13.11 64.58 20.51
C TRP A 780 -12.30 65.33 19.46
N VAL A 781 -12.95 65.96 18.47
CA VAL A 781 -12.27 66.69 17.40
C VAL A 781 -11.89 68.08 17.89
N PRO A 782 -10.59 68.45 17.93
CA PRO A 782 -10.18 69.76 18.41
C PRO A 782 -10.52 70.87 17.40
N GLN A 783 -11.09 71.96 17.89
CA GLN A 783 -11.38 73.17 17.13
C GLN A 783 -10.78 74.38 17.86
N LYS A 784 -9.99 75.17 17.13
CA LYS A 784 -9.33 76.37 17.62
C LYS A 784 -9.89 77.60 16.90
N TYR A 785 -10.99 78.13 17.45
CA TYR A 785 -11.56 79.39 16.99
C TYR A 785 -10.68 80.57 17.38
N ARG A 786 -10.67 81.61 16.54
CA ARG A 786 -9.79 82.77 16.74
C ARG A 786 -10.16 83.52 18.03
N GLY A 787 -9.27 83.52 19.01
CA GLY A 787 -9.46 84.21 20.30
C GLY A 787 -10.18 83.40 21.38
N GLU A 788 -10.53 82.14 21.11
CA GLU A 788 -11.18 81.24 22.08
C GLU A 788 -10.24 80.11 22.55
N PRO A 789 -10.46 79.53 23.75
CA PRO A 789 -9.74 78.34 24.18
C PRO A 789 -10.03 77.15 23.26
N LEU A 790 -9.11 76.19 23.20
CA LEU A 790 -9.30 74.93 22.46
C LEU A 790 -10.56 74.22 22.95
N ARG A 791 -11.48 73.91 22.02
CA ARG A 791 -12.69 73.14 22.30
C ARG A 791 -12.65 71.81 21.55
N PHE A 792 -13.32 70.81 22.09
CA PHE A 792 -13.54 69.54 21.42
C PHE A 792 -15.01 69.43 21.04
N VAL A 793 -15.28 69.12 19.77
CA VAL A 793 -16.63 69.04 19.20
C VAL A 793 -16.89 67.66 18.61
N HIS A 794 -18.15 67.35 18.33
CA HIS A 794 -18.53 66.17 17.56
C HIS A 794 -18.03 66.30 16.12
N PRO A 795 -17.62 65.20 15.46
CA PRO A 795 -17.20 65.24 14.06
C PRO A 795 -18.19 65.95 13.12
N CYS A 796 -19.49 65.73 13.29
CA CYS A 796 -20.55 66.34 12.46
C CYS A 796 -20.59 67.87 12.54
N ASP A 797 -20.16 68.44 13.66
CA ASP A 797 -20.16 69.88 13.91
C ASP A 797 -18.79 70.52 13.65
N ALA A 798 -17.76 69.70 13.39
CA ALA A 798 -16.41 70.16 13.14
C ALA A 798 -16.29 70.82 11.76
N SER A 799 -15.46 71.86 11.69
CA SER A 799 -15.01 72.47 10.44
C SER A 799 -13.51 72.24 10.25
N SER A 800 -13.12 71.98 9.01
CA SER A 800 -11.72 71.85 8.60
C SER A 800 -10.91 73.13 8.80
N ASP A 801 -11.58 74.28 8.80
CA ASP A 801 -10.93 75.59 8.88
C ASP A 801 -10.38 75.90 10.27
N TYR A 802 -10.87 75.21 11.31
CA TYR A 802 -10.47 75.45 12.70
C TYR A 802 -9.66 74.30 13.32
N LEU A 803 -9.15 73.37 12.52
CA LEU A 803 -8.26 72.31 13.02
C LEU A 803 -6.88 72.88 13.44
N PRO A 804 -6.35 72.50 14.62
CA PRO A 804 -5.02 72.94 15.06
C PRO A 804 -3.88 72.25 14.29
N GLU A 805 -2.66 72.78 14.41
CA GLU A 805 -1.46 72.19 13.79
C GLU A 805 -1.24 70.72 14.21
N GLY A 806 -0.96 69.87 13.22
CA GLY A 806 -0.78 68.42 13.40
C GLY A 806 -2.01 67.56 13.08
N PHE A 807 -3.11 68.15 12.61
CA PHE A 807 -4.34 67.46 12.18
C PHE A 807 -4.60 67.72 10.69
N SER A 808 -4.21 66.79 9.83
CA SER A 808 -4.46 66.86 8.38
C SER A 808 -5.91 66.55 8.04
N TYR A 809 -6.49 67.29 7.08
CA TYR A 809 -7.85 67.08 6.60
C TYR A 809 -7.89 66.93 5.08
N GLU A 810 -8.49 65.83 4.62
CA GLU A 810 -8.68 65.51 3.21
C GLU A 810 -10.09 64.92 3.03
N SER A 811 -10.98 65.64 2.35
CA SER A 811 -12.42 65.29 2.23
C SER A 811 -12.70 64.01 1.45
N TRP A 812 -11.72 63.49 0.71
CA TRP A 812 -11.82 62.25 -0.04
C TRP A 812 -11.52 61.00 0.80
N ARG A 813 -10.90 61.15 1.99
CA ARG A 813 -10.59 60.00 2.86
C ARG A 813 -11.87 59.38 3.41
N GLU A 814 -11.95 58.05 3.31
CA GLU A 814 -13.18 57.32 3.62
C GLU A 814 -13.55 57.42 5.10
N TRP A 815 -12.56 57.35 6.00
CA TRP A 815 -12.82 57.49 7.44
C TRP A 815 -13.39 58.86 7.83
N ILE A 816 -12.98 59.95 7.17
CA ILE A 816 -13.50 61.31 7.39
C ILE A 816 -14.99 61.37 7.02
N ARG A 817 -15.38 60.72 5.92
CA ARG A 817 -16.78 60.61 5.49
C ARG A 817 -17.59 59.72 6.43
N LYS A 818 -17.02 58.58 6.82
CA LYS A 818 -17.68 57.60 7.71
C LYS A 818 -17.90 58.14 9.11
N ILE A 819 -17.08 59.07 9.63
CA ILE A 819 -17.39 59.76 10.90
C ILE A 819 -18.34 60.95 10.74
N GLU A 820 -18.85 61.18 9.53
CA GLU A 820 -19.79 62.26 9.20
C GLU A 820 -19.21 63.66 9.45
N PHE A 821 -17.92 63.85 9.20
CA PHE A 821 -17.26 65.13 9.46
C PHE A 821 -17.94 66.29 8.72
N GLY A 822 -18.38 67.32 9.44
CA GLY A 822 -19.01 68.52 8.88
C GLY A 822 -20.42 68.31 8.30
N LYS A 823 -21.06 67.15 8.51
CA LYS A 823 -22.39 66.83 7.97
C LYS A 823 -23.48 67.81 8.41
N SER A 824 -23.40 68.33 9.64
CA SER A 824 -24.35 69.32 10.17
C SER A 824 -24.39 70.59 9.30
N TRP A 825 -23.24 70.96 8.70
CA TRP A 825 -23.14 72.11 7.80
C TRP A 825 -23.74 71.81 6.42
N GLN A 826 -23.53 70.60 5.90
CA GLN A 826 -24.05 70.16 4.59
C GLN A 826 -25.57 70.02 4.59
N ASP A 827 -26.15 69.43 5.64
CA ASP A 827 -27.60 69.23 5.74
C ASP A 827 -28.35 70.57 5.82
N GLN A 828 -27.76 71.58 6.47
CA GLN A 828 -28.32 72.94 6.53
C GLN A 828 -28.36 73.61 5.14
N GLU A 829 -27.28 73.49 4.36
CA GLU A 829 -27.23 74.02 2.99
C GLU A 829 -28.24 73.32 2.07
N GLU A 830 -28.38 71.99 2.18
CA GLU A 830 -29.28 71.23 1.31
C GLU A 830 -30.77 71.47 1.63
N GLN A 831 -31.14 71.61 2.91
CA GLN A 831 -32.50 71.98 3.29
C GLN A 831 -32.90 73.36 2.74
N GLU A 832 -31.99 74.34 2.77
CA GLU A 832 -32.25 75.64 2.15
C GLU A 832 -32.43 75.54 0.64
N ARG A 833 -31.67 74.68 -0.03
CA ARG A 833 -31.80 74.44 -1.47
C ARG A 833 -33.15 73.81 -1.82
N ARG A 834 -33.55 72.74 -1.13
CA ARG A 834 -34.85 72.06 -1.35
C ARG A 834 -36.04 72.97 -1.10
N ARG A 835 -35.94 73.85 -0.10
CA ARG A 835 -36.98 74.86 0.20
C ARG A 835 -37.17 75.85 -0.95
N LYS A 836 -36.09 76.21 -1.66
CA LYS A 836 -36.17 77.10 -2.83
C LYS A 836 -36.77 76.39 -4.06
N GLU A 837 -36.49 75.10 -4.23
CA GLU A 837 -36.90 74.31 -5.41
C GLU A 837 -38.39 73.92 -5.39
N ARG A 838 -38.97 73.62 -4.22
CA ARG A 838 -40.41 73.36 -4.06
C ARG A 838 -41.29 74.61 -4.28
N ALA A 839 -40.71 75.81 -4.29
CA ALA A 839 -41.42 77.06 -4.54
C ALA A 839 -41.63 77.36 -6.05
N THR A 840 -41.14 76.49 -6.95
CA THR A 840 -41.16 76.73 -8.40
C THR A 840 -42.42 76.17 -9.08
N GLN A 841 -43.01 76.90 -10.04
CA GLN A 841 -44.23 76.48 -10.77
C GLN A 841 -44.08 75.14 -11.51
N GLU A 842 -42.87 74.82 -11.96
CA GLU A 842 -42.58 73.58 -12.67
C GLU A 842 -42.75 72.34 -11.79
N TYR A 843 -42.37 72.43 -10.50
CA TYR A 843 -42.54 71.35 -9.53
C TYR A 843 -44.02 71.13 -9.21
N GLN A 844 -44.79 72.20 -9.01
CA GLN A 844 -46.25 72.12 -8.76
C GLN A 844 -46.98 71.41 -9.91
N ARG A 845 -46.55 71.67 -11.16
CA ARG A 845 -47.15 71.04 -12.34
C ARG A 845 -46.82 69.55 -12.47
N LYS A 846 -45.60 69.14 -12.05
CA LYS A 846 -45.23 67.72 -11.97
C LYS A 846 -46.03 67.01 -10.88
N GLU A 847 -46.27 67.68 -9.76
CA GLU A 847 -47.03 67.14 -8.63
C GLU A 847 -48.49 66.86 -8.99
N GLU A 848 -49.14 67.78 -9.71
CA GLU A 848 -50.48 67.56 -10.25
C GLU A 848 -50.55 66.37 -11.21
N VAL A 849 -49.58 66.25 -12.13
CA VAL A 849 -49.54 65.14 -13.10
C VAL A 849 -49.26 63.79 -12.42
N ALA A 850 -48.42 63.76 -11.39
CA ALA A 850 -48.14 62.55 -10.63
C ALA A 850 -49.39 62.06 -9.88
N ILE A 851 -50.16 62.98 -9.30
CA ILE A 851 -51.43 62.69 -8.62
C ILE A 851 -52.48 62.18 -9.62
N GLU A 852 -52.60 62.80 -10.80
CA GLU A 852 -53.50 62.32 -11.87
C GLU A 852 -53.15 60.90 -12.34
N MET A 853 -51.87 60.52 -12.33
CA MET A 853 -51.40 59.18 -12.67
C MET A 853 -51.54 58.16 -11.53
N GLY A 854 -52.08 58.57 -10.38
CA GLY A 854 -52.36 57.71 -9.22
C GLY A 854 -51.19 57.51 -8.27
N PHE A 855 -50.21 58.42 -8.27
CA PHE A 855 -49.13 58.50 -7.27
C PHE A 855 -49.48 59.54 -6.21
N ASP A 856 -48.99 59.40 -4.97
CA ASP A 856 -49.32 60.31 -3.87
C ASP A 856 -48.55 61.65 -3.96
N SER A 857 -47.44 61.71 -4.72
CA SER A 857 -46.69 62.95 -4.98
C SER A 857 -45.78 62.87 -6.22
N ALA A 858 -45.28 64.02 -6.69
CA ALA A 858 -44.24 64.07 -7.73
C ALA A 858 -42.95 63.35 -7.34
N GLU A 859 -42.57 63.42 -6.07
CA GLU A 859 -41.38 62.76 -5.53
C GLU A 859 -41.51 61.23 -5.61
N GLU A 860 -42.69 60.69 -5.28
CA GLU A 860 -42.95 59.24 -5.40
C GLU A 860 -42.91 58.76 -6.86
N ALA A 861 -43.50 59.55 -7.78
CA ALA A 861 -43.49 59.23 -9.20
C ALA A 861 -42.06 59.25 -9.79
N GLU A 862 -41.22 60.20 -9.37
CA GLU A 862 -39.82 60.27 -9.80
C GLU A 862 -38.96 59.15 -9.17
N GLU A 863 -39.17 58.79 -7.91
CA GLU A 863 -38.49 57.66 -7.26
C GLU A 863 -38.81 56.33 -7.95
N LEU A 864 -40.08 56.07 -8.26
CA LEU A 864 -40.50 54.85 -8.96
C LEU A 864 -40.01 54.80 -10.41
N ALA A 865 -39.96 55.96 -11.09
CA ALA A 865 -39.37 56.08 -12.42
C ALA A 865 -37.86 55.81 -12.40
N MET A 866 -37.14 56.28 -11.37
CA MET A 866 -35.72 55.96 -11.17
C MET A 866 -35.51 54.49 -10.85
N LEU A 867 -36.35 53.89 -10.02
CA LEU A 867 -36.28 52.47 -9.66
C LEU A 867 -36.41 51.57 -10.91
N LYS A 868 -37.38 51.87 -11.79
CA LYS A 868 -37.53 51.19 -13.08
C LYS A 868 -36.30 51.32 -13.99
N LYS A 869 -35.62 52.47 -13.96
CA LYS A 869 -34.42 52.73 -14.77
C LYS A 869 -33.19 51.99 -14.25
N LYS A 870 -33.06 51.87 -12.93
CA LYS A 870 -31.95 51.19 -12.25
C LYS A 870 -32.08 49.67 -12.26
N ASP A 871 -33.29 49.14 -12.05
CA ASP A 871 -33.53 47.70 -11.94
C ASP A 871 -34.87 47.29 -12.59
N PRO A 872 -34.86 46.93 -13.88
CA PRO A 872 -36.07 46.57 -14.63
C PRO A 872 -36.72 45.27 -14.17
N GLU A 873 -35.97 44.36 -13.53
CA GLU A 873 -36.46 43.04 -13.12
C GLU A 873 -37.20 43.11 -11.78
N ALA A 874 -36.67 43.83 -10.80
CA ALA A 874 -37.35 44.08 -9.53
C ALA A 874 -38.70 44.80 -9.73
N PHE A 875 -38.76 45.74 -10.68
CA PHE A 875 -40.00 46.42 -11.04
C PHE A 875 -41.04 45.49 -11.71
N LYS A 876 -40.59 44.52 -12.51
CA LYS A 876 -41.46 43.48 -13.10
C LYS A 876 -42.03 42.55 -12.03
N GLU A 877 -41.24 42.13 -11.05
CA GLU A 877 -41.70 41.32 -9.92
C GLU A 877 -42.73 42.06 -9.06
N PHE A 878 -42.53 43.36 -8.80
CA PHE A 878 -43.47 44.18 -8.06
C PHE A 878 -44.85 44.26 -8.76
N ILE A 879 -44.86 44.46 -10.08
CA ILE A 879 -46.09 44.45 -10.89
C ILE A 879 -46.74 43.06 -10.89
N GLN A 880 -45.96 41.97 -10.98
CA GLN A 880 -46.48 40.60 -10.95
C GLN A 880 -47.11 40.25 -9.59
N LYS A 881 -46.48 40.66 -8.47
CA LYS A 881 -47.05 40.48 -7.12
C LYS A 881 -48.34 41.28 -6.91
N LYS A 882 -48.46 42.46 -7.52
CA LYS A 882 -49.69 43.26 -7.47
C LYS A 882 -50.82 42.62 -8.31
N LYS A 883 -50.50 42.07 -9.50
CA LYS A 883 -51.45 41.31 -10.35
C LYS A 883 -51.91 39.98 -9.74
N ALA A 884 -51.06 39.27 -9.00
CA ALA A 884 -51.40 38.01 -8.34
C ALA A 884 -52.37 38.18 -7.15
N LYS A 885 -52.54 39.40 -6.63
CA LYS A 885 -53.44 39.70 -5.51
C LYS A 885 -54.90 39.92 -5.94
N GLU A 886 -55.19 39.94 -7.25
CA GLU A 886 -56.52 40.22 -7.81
C GLU A 886 -57.27 38.98 -8.36
N GLN A 887 -56.73 37.76 -8.27
CA GLN A 887 -57.42 36.54 -8.70
C GLN A 887 -57.44 35.49 -7.57
N ARG A 888 -58.51 35.48 -6.77
CA ARG A 888 -58.82 34.39 -5.81
C ARG A 888 -59.65 33.30 -6.51
N PRO A 889 -59.44 32.01 -6.19
CA PRO A 889 -60.22 30.91 -6.77
C PRO A 889 -61.67 30.92 -6.27
N THR A 890 -62.62 30.51 -7.12
CA THR A 890 -64.05 30.39 -6.75
C THR A 890 -64.30 29.15 -5.88
N PHE A 891 -65.05 29.32 -4.79
CA PHE A 891 -65.39 28.22 -3.87
C PHE A 891 -66.45 27.29 -4.52
N PRO A 892 -66.35 25.95 -4.39
CA PRO A 892 -67.26 25.02 -5.06
C PRO A 892 -68.70 25.10 -4.55
N GLU A 893 -69.70 24.92 -5.43
CA GLU A 893 -71.13 24.80 -5.08
C GLU A 893 -71.67 23.41 -5.48
N LYS A 894 -72.26 22.67 -4.54
CA LYS A 894 -72.94 21.38 -4.80
C LYS A 894 -74.29 21.32 -4.10
N THR A 895 -75.38 21.21 -4.86
CA THR A 895 -76.77 21.21 -4.37
C THR A 895 -77.41 19.81 -4.49
N SER A 896 -78.41 19.51 -3.65
CA SER A 896 -79.09 18.20 -3.64
C SER A 896 -80.50 18.31 -4.26
N ASN A 897 -80.80 17.47 -5.26
CA ASN A 897 -82.10 17.48 -5.96
C ASN A 897 -83.25 16.80 -5.19
N ASN A 898 -82.98 16.05 -4.11
CA ASN A 898 -84.00 15.46 -3.22
C ASN A 898 -83.41 15.23 -1.81
N PRO A 899 -83.52 16.24 -0.90
CA PRO A 899 -82.87 16.21 0.40
C PRO A 899 -83.46 15.15 1.34
N ASP A 900 -84.77 14.92 1.34
CA ASP A 900 -85.43 13.96 2.25
C ASP A 900 -84.95 12.52 2.03
N ARG A 901 -84.87 12.10 0.76
CA ARG A 901 -84.36 10.76 0.41
C ARG A 901 -82.87 10.60 0.73
N ARG A 902 -82.09 11.68 0.65
CA ARG A 902 -80.66 11.68 1.03
C ARG A 902 -80.51 11.52 2.55
N GLN A 903 -81.33 12.23 3.33
CA GLN A 903 -81.33 12.11 4.78
C GLN A 903 -81.72 10.69 5.25
N GLU A 904 -82.74 10.06 4.66
CA GLU A 904 -83.10 8.66 5.00
C GLU A 904 -81.94 7.69 4.74
N LYS A 905 -81.26 7.82 3.59
CA LYS A 905 -80.12 6.97 3.24
C LYS A 905 -78.92 7.17 4.17
N VAL A 906 -78.64 8.41 4.60
CA VAL A 906 -77.60 8.71 5.59
C VAL A 906 -77.97 8.11 6.95
N LYS A 907 -79.25 8.13 7.35
CA LYS A 907 -79.72 7.50 8.59
C LYS A 907 -79.58 5.98 8.58
N GLU A 908 -79.91 5.32 7.46
CA GLU A 908 -79.70 3.87 7.28
C GLU A 908 -78.21 3.50 7.38
N GLN A 909 -77.34 4.23 6.68
CA GLN A 909 -75.89 4.00 6.73
C GLN A 909 -75.30 4.22 8.12
N LEU A 910 -75.79 5.22 8.86
CA LEU A 910 -75.35 5.50 10.23
C LEU A 910 -75.74 4.39 11.22
N ALA A 911 -76.84 3.67 10.98
CA ALA A 911 -77.26 2.55 11.81
C ALA A 911 -76.32 1.34 11.66
N ASP A 912 -75.73 1.15 10.48
CA ASP A 912 -74.83 0.03 10.14
C ASP A 912 -73.34 0.35 10.38
N THR A 913 -73.03 1.53 10.95
CA THR A 913 -71.66 2.02 11.19
C THR A 913 -71.12 1.63 12.57
N SER A 914 -69.86 1.18 12.63
CA SER A 914 -69.17 0.78 13.86
C SER A 914 -68.75 1.95 14.77
N ASP A 915 -68.65 1.68 16.07
CA ASP A 915 -68.17 2.63 17.08
C ASP A 915 -66.62 2.70 17.10
N LYS A 916 -66.07 3.83 17.57
CA LYS A 916 -64.61 4.09 17.65
C LYS A 916 -63.96 3.35 18.84
N GLU A 917 -63.18 2.30 18.57
CA GLU A 917 -62.41 1.52 19.57
C GLU A 917 -60.92 1.94 19.65
N TYR A 918 -60.34 1.91 20.85
CA TYR A 918 -58.95 2.30 21.14
C TYR A 918 -58.31 1.31 22.14
N GLU A 919 -57.09 0.83 21.87
CA GLU A 919 -56.29 0.00 22.79
C GLU A 919 -55.13 0.80 23.41
N GLU A 920 -54.81 0.52 24.69
CA GLU A 920 -53.67 1.12 25.42
C GLU A 920 -52.36 0.36 25.15
N LEU A 921 -51.58 0.85 24.18
CA LEU A 921 -50.12 0.66 24.11
C LEU A 921 -49.44 1.99 24.45
N LYS A 922 -48.11 2.05 24.67
CA LYS A 922 -47.33 3.28 25.03
C LYS A 922 -47.39 4.45 24.01
N ARG A 923 -48.32 4.38 23.06
CA ARG A 923 -49.00 5.43 22.31
C ARG A 923 -50.37 4.83 21.97
N SER A 924 -51.47 5.51 22.28
CA SER A 924 -52.82 5.01 21.94
C SER A 924 -52.99 5.04 20.42
N VAL A 925 -53.32 3.89 19.81
CA VAL A 925 -53.53 3.76 18.37
C VAL A 925 -54.97 3.31 18.15
N ARG A 926 -55.74 4.08 17.37
CA ARG A 926 -57.12 3.76 16.99
C ARG A 926 -57.13 2.57 16.03
N THR A 927 -57.82 1.49 16.39
CA THR A 927 -57.78 0.20 15.67
C THR A 927 -58.90 0.04 14.63
N SER A 928 -59.95 0.86 14.69
CA SER A 928 -61.17 0.74 13.87
C SER A 928 -61.08 1.31 12.44
N ARG A 929 -60.04 2.07 12.07
CA ARG A 929 -60.03 2.94 10.87
C ARG A 929 -59.91 2.22 9.51
N GLY A 930 -59.85 0.89 9.48
CA GLY A 930 -59.43 0.09 8.32
C GLY A 930 -60.44 -0.03 7.16
N ALA A 931 -61.70 0.39 7.31
CA ALA A 931 -62.75 0.12 6.33
C ALA A 931 -63.38 1.36 5.64
N VAL A 932 -62.90 2.57 5.92
CA VAL A 932 -63.57 3.83 5.55
C VAL A 932 -62.54 4.86 5.05
N VAL A 933 -62.68 5.44 3.85
CA VAL A 933 -61.67 6.31 3.18
C VAL A 933 -62.27 7.71 2.84
N PRO A 934 -62.36 8.63 3.82
CA PRO A 934 -62.99 9.95 3.65
C PRO A 934 -62.35 10.88 2.60
N LYS A 935 -61.15 10.54 2.11
CA LYS A 935 -60.34 11.41 1.24
C LYS A 935 -60.78 11.43 -0.23
N ILE A 936 -61.62 10.49 -0.66
CA ILE A 936 -62.12 10.45 -2.04
C ILE A 936 -63.29 11.43 -2.15
N ASP A 937 -64.30 11.26 -1.31
CA ASP A 937 -65.50 12.09 -1.29
C ASP A 937 -65.22 13.57 -1.06
N LEU A 938 -64.35 13.90 -0.09
CA LEU A 938 -63.96 15.29 0.15
C LEU A 938 -63.23 15.94 -1.02
N ARG A 939 -62.46 15.17 -1.79
CA ARG A 939 -61.80 15.71 -2.98
C ARG A 939 -62.82 16.04 -4.05
N GLU A 940 -63.80 15.18 -4.25
CA GLU A 940 -64.87 15.42 -5.23
C GLU A 940 -65.76 16.61 -4.83
N GLN A 941 -66.04 16.77 -3.54
CA GLN A 941 -66.91 17.84 -3.04
C GLN A 941 -66.25 19.21 -3.06
N TYR A 942 -64.94 19.29 -2.79
CA TYR A 942 -64.23 20.57 -2.62
C TYR A 942 -63.24 20.91 -3.75
N THR A 943 -63.39 20.27 -4.91
CA THR A 943 -62.73 20.71 -6.15
C THR A 943 -63.73 21.54 -6.98
N ASN A 944 -63.34 22.74 -7.39
CA ASN A 944 -64.17 23.62 -8.20
C ASN A 944 -64.18 23.18 -9.68
N ASP A 945 -65.00 23.82 -10.53
CA ASP A 945 -65.12 23.47 -11.95
C ASP A 945 -63.82 23.71 -12.75
N SER A 946 -62.94 24.58 -12.25
CA SER A 946 -61.59 24.80 -12.78
C SER A 946 -60.60 23.70 -12.40
N GLY A 947 -61.04 22.70 -11.62
CA GLY A 947 -60.22 21.58 -11.18
C GLY A 947 -59.31 21.91 -10.00
N GLU A 948 -59.51 23.04 -9.31
CA GLU A 948 -58.74 23.48 -8.15
C GLU A 948 -59.41 23.01 -6.86
N MET A 949 -58.66 22.34 -5.99
CA MET A 949 -59.18 21.93 -4.68
C MET A 949 -59.02 23.06 -3.67
N VAL A 950 -60.10 23.45 -3.00
CA VAL A 950 -60.14 24.63 -2.13
C VAL A 950 -60.19 24.23 -0.65
N CYS A 951 -59.43 24.93 0.19
CA CYS A 951 -59.43 24.73 1.64
C CYS A 951 -60.69 25.31 2.28
N GLN A 952 -61.37 24.54 3.14
CA GLN A 952 -62.62 24.98 3.76
C GLN A 952 -62.49 26.16 4.75
N ILE A 953 -61.28 26.44 5.27
CA ILE A 953 -61.04 27.55 6.22
C ILE A 953 -60.51 28.80 5.50
N CYS A 954 -59.37 28.69 4.83
CA CYS A 954 -58.76 29.87 4.19
C CYS A 954 -59.36 30.19 2.81
N GLN A 955 -60.13 29.26 2.22
CA GLN A 955 -60.77 29.41 0.90
C GLN A 955 -59.79 29.64 -0.25
N GLU A 956 -58.52 29.35 -0.02
CA GLU A 956 -57.47 29.36 -1.04
C GLU A 956 -57.30 27.94 -1.63
N GLU A 957 -56.72 27.88 -2.84
CA GLU A 957 -56.32 26.62 -3.46
C GLU A 957 -55.33 25.84 -2.57
N MET A 958 -55.46 24.52 -2.54
CA MET A 958 -54.56 23.66 -1.80
C MET A 958 -53.11 23.84 -2.28
N PRO A 959 -52.14 23.97 -1.35
CA PRO A 959 -50.84 24.58 -1.64
C PRO A 959 -49.96 23.79 -2.60
N PHE A 960 -50.21 22.48 -2.77
CA PHE A 960 -49.48 21.65 -3.71
C PHE A 960 -50.23 20.35 -4.06
N LYS A 961 -49.84 19.76 -5.20
CA LYS A 961 -50.26 18.44 -5.66
C LYS A 961 -49.23 17.38 -5.26
N LYS A 962 -49.70 16.18 -4.94
CA LYS A 962 -48.86 15.00 -4.76
C LYS A 962 -48.28 14.56 -6.11
N ARG A 963 -47.32 13.63 -6.07
CA ARG A 963 -46.69 13.04 -7.26
C ARG A 963 -47.67 12.34 -8.21
N ASP A 964 -48.84 11.93 -7.73
CA ASP A 964 -49.93 11.35 -8.52
C ASP A 964 -50.83 12.40 -9.20
N GLY A 965 -50.44 13.69 -9.12
CA GLY A 965 -51.17 14.81 -9.71
C GLY A 965 -52.38 15.29 -8.89
N LYS A 966 -52.75 14.61 -7.79
CA LYS A 966 -53.91 14.99 -6.96
C LYS A 966 -53.50 15.97 -5.86
N TYR A 967 -54.38 16.90 -5.49
CA TYR A 967 -54.09 17.83 -4.39
C TYR A 967 -53.83 17.10 -3.07
N TYR A 968 -52.80 17.57 -2.36
CA TYR A 968 -52.54 17.19 -0.99
C TYR A 968 -53.42 18.03 -0.05
N PHE A 969 -54.17 17.34 0.81
CA PHE A 969 -54.91 17.97 1.90
C PHE A 969 -54.99 17.01 3.09
N GLU A 970 -55.26 17.56 4.27
CA GLU A 970 -55.56 16.79 5.47
C GLU A 970 -57.07 16.65 5.64
N ALA A 971 -57.54 15.41 5.68
CA ALA A 971 -58.90 15.09 6.11
C ALA A 971 -58.90 14.97 7.64
N VAL A 972 -59.56 15.90 8.32
CA VAL A 972 -59.61 16.00 9.77
C VAL A 972 -61.05 15.76 10.23
N GLU A 973 -61.28 14.97 11.28
CA GLU A 973 -62.62 14.84 11.86
C GLU A 973 -63.03 16.17 12.50
N ALA A 974 -64.20 16.70 12.14
CA ALA A 974 -64.69 17.98 12.65
C ALA A 974 -64.98 17.91 14.16
N LEU A 975 -65.49 16.77 14.64
CA LEU A 975 -65.91 16.55 16.03
C LEU A 975 -65.00 15.55 16.73
N SER A 976 -64.73 15.78 18.03
CA SER A 976 -64.01 14.81 18.86
C SER A 976 -64.90 13.60 19.22
N LYS A 977 -64.28 12.53 19.73
CA LYS A 977 -64.97 11.27 20.09
C LYS A 977 -66.14 11.51 21.06
N ASP A 978 -65.97 12.40 22.02
CA ASP A 978 -66.97 12.65 23.07
C ASP A 978 -68.26 13.28 22.53
N TYR A 979 -68.16 13.98 21.40
CA TYR A 979 -69.31 14.58 20.72
C TYR A 979 -69.90 13.68 19.63
N PHE A 980 -69.07 12.89 18.94
CA PHE A 980 -69.52 11.90 17.95
C PHE A 980 -68.66 10.63 17.95
N PRO A 981 -69.13 9.54 18.59
CA PRO A 981 -68.33 8.33 18.83
C PRO A 981 -68.32 7.32 17.67
N LYS A 982 -68.97 7.60 16.53
CA LYS A 982 -69.07 6.70 15.36
C LYS A 982 -68.06 6.99 14.25
N GLU A 983 -67.60 5.94 13.57
CA GLU A 983 -66.69 5.98 12.41
C GLU A 983 -67.41 6.34 11.09
N TYR A 984 -67.72 7.63 10.88
CA TYR A 984 -68.48 8.05 9.69
C TYR A 984 -67.78 9.16 8.87
N GLU A 985 -67.74 9.01 7.53
CA GLU A 985 -66.97 9.88 6.63
C GLU A 985 -67.45 11.32 6.60
N ALA A 986 -68.77 11.51 6.68
CA ALA A 986 -69.40 12.83 6.57
C ALA A 986 -68.96 13.82 7.67
N GLN A 987 -68.33 13.35 8.75
CA GLN A 987 -67.77 14.23 9.78
C GLN A 987 -66.39 14.81 9.41
N SER A 988 -65.79 14.39 8.29
CA SER A 988 -64.44 14.79 7.91
C SER A 988 -64.44 16.11 7.15
N ILE A 989 -63.50 17.01 7.42
CA ILE A 989 -63.30 18.28 6.70
C ILE A 989 -61.95 18.29 5.97
N ALA A 990 -61.92 18.95 4.80
CA ALA A 990 -60.75 19.08 3.94
C ALA A 990 -60.01 20.41 4.17
N LEU A 991 -58.83 20.31 4.79
CA LEU A 991 -58.02 21.47 5.16
C LEU A 991 -56.62 21.42 4.53
N CYS A 992 -56.07 22.59 4.22
CA CYS A 992 -54.65 22.70 3.88
C CYS A 992 -53.81 22.37 5.14
N PRO A 993 -52.53 21.97 4.99
CA PRO A 993 -51.70 21.50 6.12
C PRO A 993 -51.61 22.52 7.27
N LEU A 994 -51.54 23.82 6.94
CA LEU A 994 -51.46 24.88 7.94
C LEU A 994 -52.78 25.04 8.71
N CYS A 995 -53.92 25.11 8.00
CA CYS A 995 -55.23 25.20 8.63
C CYS A 995 -55.54 23.93 9.45
N ALA A 996 -55.16 22.76 8.97
CA ALA A 996 -55.33 21.49 9.67
C ALA A 996 -54.56 21.44 11.00
N ALA A 997 -53.29 21.88 10.99
CA ALA A 997 -52.49 21.95 12.20
C ALA A 997 -53.08 22.93 13.23
N ARG A 998 -53.47 24.14 12.78
CA ARG A 998 -54.14 25.12 13.65
C ARG A 998 -55.46 24.59 14.21
N TYR A 999 -56.26 23.94 13.38
CA TYR A 999 -57.53 23.34 13.81
C TYR A 999 -57.32 22.27 14.89
N LYS A 1000 -56.34 21.38 14.70
CA LYS A 1000 -56.02 20.35 15.69
C LYS A 1000 -55.56 20.94 17.02
N GLU A 1001 -54.80 22.03 16.98
CA GLU A 1001 -54.26 22.65 18.20
C GLU A 1001 -55.31 23.48 18.95
N PHE A 1002 -56.05 24.34 18.26
CA PHE A 1002 -56.94 25.32 18.89
C PHE A 1002 -58.40 24.89 19.00
N VAL A 1003 -58.79 23.80 18.32
CA VAL A 1003 -60.19 23.33 18.33
C VAL A 1003 -60.28 21.91 18.87
N ILE A 1004 -59.49 20.96 18.36
CA ILE A 1004 -59.59 19.56 18.80
C ILE A 1004 -59.07 19.36 20.23
N ARG A 1005 -58.04 20.10 20.66
CA ARG A 1005 -57.48 20.00 22.02
C ARG A 1005 -58.16 20.91 23.06
N ASP A 1006 -59.04 21.80 22.61
CA ASP A 1006 -59.74 22.76 23.46
C ASP A 1006 -61.22 22.35 23.57
N GLU A 1007 -61.63 21.90 24.76
CA GLU A 1007 -62.99 21.42 24.99
C GLU A 1007 -64.05 22.51 24.84
N ASP A 1008 -63.74 23.76 25.21
CA ASP A 1008 -64.68 24.87 25.12
C ASP A 1008 -64.89 25.26 23.66
N ALA A 1009 -63.80 25.37 22.89
CA ALA A 1009 -63.87 25.63 21.45
C ALA A 1009 -64.60 24.50 20.69
N MET A 1010 -64.37 23.23 21.07
CA MET A 1010 -65.09 22.08 20.50
C MET A 1010 -66.58 22.11 20.82
N LYS A 1011 -66.95 22.49 22.05
CA LYS A 1011 -68.34 22.61 22.48
C LYS A 1011 -69.07 23.71 21.72
N GLU A 1012 -68.42 24.84 21.51
CA GLU A 1012 -68.95 25.95 20.71
C GLU A 1012 -69.15 25.55 19.24
N LEU A 1013 -68.15 24.90 18.64
CA LEU A 1013 -68.26 24.42 17.26
C LEU A 1013 -69.37 23.37 17.11
N HIS A 1014 -69.49 22.41 18.03
CA HIS A 1014 -70.56 21.42 18.01
C HIS A 1014 -71.95 22.07 18.09
N ARG A 1015 -72.12 23.08 18.94
CA ARG A 1015 -73.38 23.86 19.02
C ARG A 1015 -73.64 24.58 17.69
N ALA A 1016 -72.63 25.25 17.13
CA ALA A 1016 -72.76 25.98 15.87
C ALA A 1016 -73.11 25.05 14.68
N LEU A 1017 -72.52 23.84 14.62
CA LEU A 1017 -72.84 22.85 13.60
C LEU A 1017 -74.25 22.24 13.73
N LYS A 1018 -74.81 22.23 14.96
CA LYS A 1018 -76.15 21.69 15.22
C LYS A 1018 -77.25 22.72 14.96
N ASP A 1019 -77.06 23.96 15.40
CA ASP A 1019 -78.14 24.93 15.52
C ASP A 1019 -78.17 25.97 14.37
N SER A 1020 -77.11 26.09 13.57
CA SER A 1020 -77.04 27.03 12.44
C SER A 1020 -77.40 26.35 11.11
N ASP A 1021 -78.17 26.99 10.24
CA ASP A 1021 -78.40 26.53 8.85
C ASP A 1021 -77.44 27.15 7.83
N ASP A 1022 -76.48 27.98 8.28
CA ASP A 1022 -75.50 28.59 7.37
C ASP A 1022 -74.46 27.55 6.90
N LEU A 1023 -74.03 27.72 5.65
CA LEU A 1023 -72.92 27.00 5.03
C LEU A 1023 -71.57 27.42 5.65
N GLY A 1024 -71.47 28.61 6.26
CA GLY A 1024 -70.28 29.07 6.98
C GLY A 1024 -70.43 28.92 8.49
N VAL A 1025 -69.59 28.12 9.13
CA VAL A 1025 -69.62 27.91 10.58
C VAL A 1025 -68.47 28.67 11.23
N PRO A 1026 -68.73 29.65 12.11
CA PRO A 1026 -67.67 30.47 12.71
C PRO A 1026 -66.73 29.61 13.57
N LEU A 1027 -65.44 29.96 13.55
CA LEU A 1027 -64.37 29.26 14.22
C LEU A 1027 -63.29 30.24 14.66
N LYS A 1028 -62.77 30.05 15.87
CA LYS A 1028 -61.62 30.80 16.36
C LYS A 1028 -60.37 29.91 16.38
N LEU A 1029 -59.29 30.37 15.73
CA LEU A 1029 -57.99 29.70 15.70
C LEU A 1029 -56.96 30.57 16.42
N GLY A 1030 -56.93 30.50 17.76
CA GLY A 1030 -56.13 31.40 18.61
C GLY A 1030 -56.72 32.80 18.64
N GLU A 1031 -55.99 33.80 18.18
CA GLU A 1031 -56.49 35.19 18.04
C GLU A 1031 -57.20 35.45 16.70
N LEU A 1032 -57.15 34.50 15.75
CA LEU A 1032 -57.75 34.66 14.43
C LEU A 1032 -59.21 34.19 14.42
N GLU A 1033 -60.14 35.10 14.17
CA GLU A 1033 -61.56 34.79 13.92
C GLU A 1033 -61.76 34.46 12.44
N THR A 1034 -62.26 33.25 12.16
CA THR A 1034 -62.47 32.72 10.80
C THR A 1034 -63.74 31.87 10.75
N SER A 1035 -64.02 31.19 9.65
CA SER A 1035 -65.11 30.20 9.56
C SER A 1035 -64.70 28.97 8.75
N ILE A 1036 -65.44 27.87 8.92
CA ILE A 1036 -65.37 26.67 8.08
C ILE A 1036 -66.53 26.73 7.10
N ARG A 1037 -66.25 26.77 5.80
CA ARG A 1037 -67.27 26.80 4.75
C ARG A 1037 -67.57 25.39 4.24
N PHE A 1038 -68.85 25.06 4.15
CA PHE A 1038 -69.37 23.78 3.65
C PHE A 1038 -70.10 23.96 2.31
N VAL A 1039 -70.09 22.91 1.48
CA VAL A 1039 -71.04 22.79 0.36
C VAL A 1039 -72.36 22.24 0.91
N GLU A 1040 -73.48 22.54 0.24
CA GLU A 1040 -74.82 22.23 0.76
C GLU A 1040 -75.02 20.74 1.05
N THR A 1041 -74.57 19.86 0.15
CA THR A 1041 -74.67 18.41 0.34
C THR A 1041 -73.93 17.93 1.60
N HIS A 1042 -72.72 18.46 1.84
CA HIS A 1042 -71.93 18.09 3.02
C HIS A 1042 -72.54 18.65 4.30
N ARG A 1043 -73.09 19.86 4.23
CA ARG A 1043 -73.76 20.52 5.36
C ARG A 1043 -74.99 19.72 5.82
N GLN A 1044 -75.78 19.20 4.88
CA GLN A 1044 -76.95 18.37 5.16
C GLN A 1044 -76.56 17.01 5.77
N ASP A 1045 -75.51 16.38 5.24
CA ASP A 1045 -74.99 15.12 5.79
C ASP A 1045 -74.50 15.34 7.25
N MET A 1046 -73.79 16.44 7.52
CA MET A 1046 -73.35 16.86 8.85
C MET A 1046 -74.51 17.16 9.83
N GLN A 1047 -75.58 17.80 9.37
CA GLN A 1047 -76.79 18.02 10.18
C GLN A 1047 -77.49 16.71 10.53
N THR A 1048 -77.58 15.80 9.56
CA THR A 1048 -78.27 14.51 9.74
C THR A 1048 -77.58 13.64 10.80
N ILE A 1049 -76.24 13.61 10.81
CA ILE A 1049 -75.49 12.86 11.83
C ILE A 1049 -75.59 13.47 13.23
N LEU A 1050 -75.76 14.79 13.33
CA LEU A 1050 -75.89 15.50 14.61
C LEU A 1050 -77.32 15.49 15.19
N GLN A 1051 -78.33 15.24 14.34
CA GLN A 1051 -79.74 15.15 14.75
C GLN A 1051 -80.15 13.76 15.26
N ASN A 1052 -79.46 12.68 14.84
CA ASN A 1052 -79.75 11.32 15.30
C ASN A 1052 -79.09 11.02 16.66
N ARG A 1053 -79.75 11.48 17.73
CA ARG A 1053 -79.65 10.87 19.07
C ARG A 1053 -80.97 10.18 19.41
N ALA A 1054 -80.97 8.86 19.38
CA ALA A 1054 -81.53 8.08 20.48
C ALA A 1054 -80.33 7.63 21.33
#